data_AF-A0A8T5TS64-F1
#
_entry.id   AF-A0A8T5TS64-F1
#
_cell.length_a   1.000
_cell.length_b   1.000
_cell.length_c   1.000
_cell.angle_alpha   90.00
_cell.angle_beta   90.00
_cell.angle_gamma   90.00
#
_symmetry.space_group_name_H-M   'P 1'
#
loop_
_entity.id
_entity.type
_entity.pdbx_description
1 polymer ?
#
loop_
_entity_poly.entity_id
_entity_poly.type
_entity_poly.pdbx_seq_one_letter_code
_entity_poly.pdbx_strand_id
1 'polypeptide(L)'
;MSDQHVQICRFCQRNVKLAYYCEKCGISCCSDCLHEEKIKTFICQECDSTNISISESGDKICEDCGAQRIVQKSQLLKSCPKCHSNQIINIYEKKEDLEKSFLDLIKNSRFFIAPLRDLLSSLYQLKQKVIDARAPPIRCFHYPTMELDLLALFKLFIYAKENLIEKIRNFIQHLSLNKEYFFDIYTQQNSNIKIIEDILENLTRSYNSINYFIDNNVKTISTSIETLSKNLNFIDKITFYFINYLKFLNLAEKEKPVYAIYAKLSNGLNTQDKYKKNKGILFITNFDLSFVHEHGKRKKKQEGIFKAPVKDLTKVQIRGKVFKKLYIEFPYGRYEFSLPPNSISRVLDYIMLARSFDETIVYDKEAAKKLFNIEVDLSDLANFIEEAINSFFSLKCQYNNVKPNNGMAKYGQVPQAINQNPNYMPNIPPSQPLYNPYQNNNPNDPNFPYYANPNYKNIPENPLYYHRNIKNPGDLNYYYNNIPNNTPSVFNQNEFFLQSLIDNNRIQNYKPTSFNNSFGNPITNAEEKILLMRKLEQLQKYGKIFPNAPPNNSHIFDAMKNDPAYYEPIEKGRYMPQYHDFSKNHLSEFFNSDSISNYPNEGSKPYSKKHSKTRRKKMFDLEKEKYSLEETLKALDSKFESGNISEIDFFKNFKNLQKEIYIIEKNIEVLDDNTEDEEFLRNTSKEIDRKKYYT
;
A
#
# COMPACT_ATOMS: atom_id res chain seq x y z
N MET A 1 -25.41 7.78 51.99
CA MET A 1 -25.15 6.62 51.10
C MET A 1 -26.50 6.06 50.69
N SER A 2 -26.68 5.59 49.46
CA SER A 2 -27.95 5.01 48.99
C SER A 2 -27.85 3.47 48.89
N ASP A 3 -28.94 2.78 49.21
CA ASP A 3 -29.00 1.30 49.30
C ASP A 3 -29.05 0.58 47.94
N GLN A 4 -28.70 1.27 46.84
CA GLN A 4 -28.98 0.88 45.46
C GLN A 4 -28.11 -0.25 44.89
N HIS A 5 -27.26 -0.90 45.71
CA HIS A 5 -26.32 -1.95 45.27
C HIS A 5 -26.40 -3.25 46.09
N VAL A 6 -27.52 -3.49 46.78
CA VAL A 6 -27.82 -4.80 47.38
C VAL A 6 -28.34 -5.75 46.29
N GLN A 7 -27.75 -6.94 46.17
CA GLN A 7 -28.11 -7.94 45.15
C GLN A 7 -28.09 -9.37 45.74
N ILE A 8 -28.81 -10.30 45.13
CA ILE A 8 -28.79 -11.71 45.55
C ILE A 8 -27.43 -12.33 45.17
N CYS A 9 -26.66 -12.75 46.17
CA CYS A 9 -25.44 -13.53 45.93
C CYS A 9 -25.81 -14.99 45.59
N ARG A 10 -25.37 -15.47 44.42
CA ARG A 10 -25.72 -16.81 43.89
C ARG A 10 -25.24 -17.99 44.75
N PHE A 11 -24.41 -17.76 45.76
CA PHE A 11 -23.85 -18.80 46.63
C PHE A 11 -24.60 -18.89 47.97
N CYS A 12 -24.71 -17.80 48.73
CA CYS A 12 -25.45 -17.78 50.00
C CYS A 12 -26.95 -17.45 49.87
N GLN A 13 -27.43 -17.08 48.67
CA GLN A 13 -28.80 -16.64 48.36
C GLN A 13 -29.31 -15.44 49.19
N ARG A 14 -28.42 -14.72 49.87
CA ARG A 14 -28.74 -13.51 50.64
C ARG A 14 -28.69 -12.27 49.75
N ASN A 15 -29.53 -11.28 50.08
CA ASN A 15 -29.41 -9.92 49.59
C ASN A 15 -28.21 -9.23 50.27
N VAL A 16 -27.13 -9.05 49.53
CA VAL A 16 -25.84 -8.53 50.03
C VAL A 16 -25.16 -7.64 48.99
N LYS A 17 -24.15 -6.86 49.39
CA LYS A 17 -23.29 -6.16 48.45
C LYS A 17 -22.32 -7.16 47.80
N LEU A 18 -22.43 -7.38 46.49
CA LEU A 18 -21.41 -8.12 45.74
C LEU A 18 -20.12 -7.29 45.70
N ALA A 19 -18.99 -7.92 46.03
CA ALA A 19 -17.72 -7.25 46.28
C ALA A 19 -16.55 -7.82 45.47
N TYR A 20 -16.62 -9.09 45.04
CA TYR A 20 -15.53 -9.76 44.33
C TYR A 20 -16.01 -10.41 43.03
N TYR A 21 -15.16 -10.42 42.02
CA TYR A 21 -15.39 -10.98 40.70
C TYR A 21 -14.34 -12.05 40.39
N CYS A 22 -14.76 -13.19 39.85
CA CYS A 22 -13.86 -14.21 39.34
C CYS A 22 -13.70 -14.10 37.83
N GLU A 23 -12.53 -13.70 37.36
CA GLU A 23 -12.26 -13.49 35.92
C GLU A 23 -12.37 -14.79 35.12
N LYS A 24 -11.87 -15.91 35.67
CA LYS A 24 -11.89 -17.23 35.00
C LYS A 24 -13.28 -17.73 34.61
N CYS A 25 -14.32 -17.37 35.37
CA CYS A 25 -15.68 -17.92 35.17
C CYS A 25 -16.81 -16.87 35.20
N GLY A 26 -16.45 -15.58 35.14
CA GLY A 26 -17.37 -14.46 35.00
C GLY A 26 -18.41 -14.30 36.10
N ILE A 27 -18.12 -14.70 37.35
CA ILE A 27 -19.13 -14.74 38.43
C ILE A 27 -18.76 -13.82 39.60
N SER A 28 -19.76 -13.03 40.05
CA SER A 28 -19.65 -12.11 41.18
C SER A 28 -20.12 -12.77 42.49
N CYS A 29 -19.47 -12.44 43.62
CA CYS A 29 -19.81 -12.93 44.95
C CYS A 29 -19.60 -11.86 46.04
N CYS A 30 -20.14 -12.07 47.24
CA CYS A 30 -19.81 -11.29 48.43
C CYS A 30 -18.57 -11.87 49.15
N SER A 31 -17.98 -11.07 50.06
CA SER A 31 -16.81 -11.47 50.87
C SER A 31 -16.97 -12.84 51.52
N ASP A 32 -18.11 -13.07 52.17
CA ASP A 32 -18.42 -14.25 52.98
C ASP A 32 -18.60 -15.54 52.16
N CYS A 33 -18.60 -15.44 50.81
CA CYS A 33 -18.74 -16.56 49.89
C CYS A 33 -17.43 -16.91 49.16
N LEU A 34 -16.33 -16.21 49.44
CA LEU A 34 -15.02 -16.62 48.93
C LEU A 34 -14.54 -17.87 49.68
N HIS A 35 -13.91 -18.79 48.96
CA HIS A 35 -13.15 -19.86 49.59
C HIS A 35 -11.75 -19.33 49.96
N GLU A 36 -11.17 -19.83 51.05
CA GLU A 36 -9.79 -19.50 51.43
C GLU A 36 -8.92 -20.76 51.33
N GLU A 37 -7.98 -20.76 50.40
CA GLU A 37 -7.05 -21.86 50.18
C GLU A 37 -5.67 -21.50 50.74
N LYS A 38 -5.21 -22.29 51.73
CA LYS A 38 -3.93 -22.08 52.42
C LYS A 38 -2.77 -22.69 51.63
N ILE A 39 -2.33 -21.98 50.60
CA ILE A 39 -1.20 -22.38 49.77
C ILE A 39 0.12 -22.16 50.53
N LYS A 40 1.01 -23.16 50.46
CA LYS A 40 2.32 -23.15 51.13
C LYS A 40 3.43 -22.94 50.08
N THR A 41 3.91 -21.72 49.91
CA THR A 41 5.06 -21.43 49.05
C THR A 41 6.37 -21.61 49.81
N PHE A 42 7.44 -21.95 49.08
CA PHE A 42 8.80 -21.89 49.58
C PHE A 42 9.42 -20.56 49.14
N ILE A 43 10.13 -19.89 50.04
CA ILE A 43 10.72 -18.57 49.79
C ILE A 43 12.14 -18.53 50.37
N CYS A 44 13.08 -17.94 49.64
CA CYS A 44 14.44 -17.69 50.10
C CYS A 44 14.48 -16.55 51.13
N GLN A 45 15.10 -16.76 52.29
CA GLN A 45 15.26 -15.72 53.30
C GLN A 45 16.27 -14.62 52.93
N GLU A 46 17.10 -14.82 51.91
CA GLU A 46 18.19 -13.90 51.55
C GLU A 46 17.86 -12.98 50.36
N CYS A 47 16.83 -13.31 49.57
CA CYS A 47 16.38 -12.49 48.44
C CYS A 47 14.85 -12.43 48.24
N ASP A 48 14.05 -12.99 49.15
CA ASP A 48 12.57 -13.12 49.07
C ASP A 48 12.02 -13.81 47.80
N SER A 49 12.89 -14.44 46.98
CA SER A 49 12.46 -15.16 45.78
C SER A 49 11.70 -16.45 46.09
N THR A 50 10.67 -16.72 45.28
CA THR A 50 9.92 -17.98 45.24
C THR A 50 10.51 -19.01 44.28
N ASN A 51 11.59 -18.69 43.54
CA ASN A 51 12.20 -19.60 42.57
C ASN A 51 13.15 -20.59 43.28
N ILE A 52 12.55 -21.67 43.79
CA ILE A 52 13.22 -22.67 44.63
C ILE A 52 13.20 -24.03 43.93
N SER A 53 14.37 -24.58 43.60
CA SER A 53 14.53 -25.95 43.14
C SER A 53 14.94 -26.91 44.27
N ILE A 54 14.78 -28.21 44.00
CA ILE A 54 15.16 -29.30 44.91
C ILE A 54 16.31 -30.04 44.25
N SER A 55 17.45 -30.07 44.93
CA SER A 55 18.66 -30.79 44.49
C SER A 55 18.51 -32.31 44.66
N GLU A 56 19.42 -33.08 44.05
CA GLU A 56 19.38 -34.55 44.09
C GLU A 56 19.57 -35.14 45.51
N SER A 57 20.15 -34.38 46.45
CA SER A 57 20.20 -34.74 47.88
C SER A 57 18.90 -34.47 48.65
N GLY A 58 17.92 -33.79 48.02
CA GLY A 58 16.68 -33.34 48.65
C GLY A 58 16.75 -31.93 49.24
N ASP A 59 17.92 -31.29 49.25
CA ASP A 59 18.10 -29.94 49.77
C ASP A 59 17.46 -28.90 48.84
N LYS A 60 16.84 -27.88 49.42
CA LYS A 60 16.16 -26.80 48.70
C LYS A 60 17.09 -25.62 48.49
N ILE A 61 17.19 -25.15 47.26
CA ILE A 61 18.12 -24.10 46.85
C ILE A 61 17.35 -23.02 46.10
N CYS A 62 17.60 -21.76 46.41
CA CYS A 62 17.10 -20.65 45.60
C CYS A 62 17.98 -20.50 44.36
N GLU A 63 17.39 -20.55 43.17
CA GLU A 63 18.17 -20.47 41.92
C GLU A 63 18.76 -19.05 41.72
N ASP A 64 18.03 -18.03 42.15
CA ASP A 64 18.37 -16.62 41.90
C ASP A 64 19.57 -16.12 42.76
N CYS A 65 19.97 -16.87 43.80
CA CYS A 65 21.08 -16.49 44.69
C CYS A 65 21.91 -17.66 45.26
N GLY A 66 21.55 -18.91 44.99
CA GLY A 66 22.23 -20.11 45.52
C GLY A 66 22.00 -20.40 47.00
N ALA A 67 21.28 -19.56 47.74
CA ALA A 67 21.10 -19.74 49.19
C ALA A 67 20.16 -20.92 49.52
N GLN A 68 20.56 -21.70 50.53
CA GLN A 68 19.82 -22.86 51.06
C GLN A 68 18.85 -22.50 52.20
N ARG A 69 18.84 -21.24 52.66
CA ARG A 69 17.93 -20.76 53.72
C ARG A 69 16.52 -20.52 53.18
N ILE A 70 15.81 -21.62 52.94
CA ILE A 70 14.46 -21.67 52.41
C ILE A 70 13.44 -21.89 53.53
N VAL A 71 12.47 -20.99 53.65
CA VAL A 71 11.34 -21.10 54.59
C VAL A 71 10.03 -21.38 53.87
N GLN A 72 9.12 -22.10 54.53
CA GLN A 72 7.78 -22.34 54.00
C GLN A 72 6.81 -21.27 54.52
N LYS A 73 6.44 -20.31 53.67
CA LYS A 73 5.45 -19.27 53.99
C LYS A 73 4.06 -19.76 53.57
N SER A 74 3.11 -19.80 54.50
CA SER A 74 1.72 -20.11 54.16
C SER A 74 0.94 -18.84 53.88
N GLN A 75 0.47 -18.67 52.65
CA GLN A 75 -0.40 -17.58 52.25
C GLN A 75 -1.84 -18.09 52.16
N LEU A 76 -2.79 -17.36 52.74
CA LEU A 76 -4.21 -17.56 52.47
C LEU A 76 -4.54 -16.82 51.17
N LEU A 77 -4.98 -17.57 50.16
CA LEU A 77 -5.42 -17.02 48.88
C LEU A 77 -6.93 -17.22 48.73
N LYS A 78 -7.61 -16.18 48.25
CA LYS A 78 -9.05 -16.16 48.00
C LYS A 78 -9.31 -16.87 46.67
N SER A 79 -10.04 -17.98 46.70
CA SER A 79 -10.40 -18.77 45.52
C SER A 79 -11.89 -18.71 45.21
N CYS A 80 -12.24 -18.93 43.95
CA CYS A 80 -13.62 -18.83 43.48
C CYS A 80 -14.48 -20.01 43.97
N PRO A 81 -15.62 -19.78 44.65
CA PRO A 81 -16.52 -20.85 45.11
C PRO A 81 -17.15 -21.70 44.00
N LYS A 82 -17.07 -21.28 42.72
CA LYS A 82 -17.55 -22.05 41.57
C LYS A 82 -16.45 -22.84 40.84
N CYS A 83 -15.21 -22.36 40.84
CA CYS A 83 -14.17 -22.90 39.94
C CYS A 83 -12.75 -22.97 40.52
N HIS A 84 -12.58 -22.67 41.81
CA HIS A 84 -11.31 -22.71 42.54
C HIS A 84 -10.17 -21.89 41.89
N SER A 85 -10.53 -20.88 41.09
CA SER A 85 -9.54 -19.94 40.56
C SER A 85 -9.17 -18.90 41.60
N ASN A 86 -7.87 -18.63 41.73
CA ASN A 86 -7.34 -17.51 42.52
C ASN A 86 -7.34 -16.19 41.73
N GLN A 87 -7.86 -16.18 40.49
CA GLN A 87 -8.13 -14.96 39.71
C GLN A 87 -9.40 -14.26 40.24
N ILE A 88 -9.29 -13.74 41.46
CA ILE A 88 -10.30 -12.98 42.17
C ILE A 88 -9.84 -11.53 42.28
N ILE A 89 -10.65 -10.61 41.75
CA ILE A 89 -10.43 -9.16 41.80
C ILE A 89 -11.59 -8.47 42.52
N ASN A 90 -11.37 -7.30 43.12
CA ASN A 90 -12.45 -6.49 43.65
C ASN A 90 -13.32 -5.98 42.49
N ILE A 91 -14.63 -5.91 42.73
CA ILE A 91 -15.57 -5.39 41.73
C ILE A 91 -15.29 -3.91 41.40
N TYR A 92 -14.80 -3.11 42.34
CA TYR A 92 -14.48 -1.71 42.07
C TYR A 92 -13.21 -1.53 41.23
N GLU A 93 -12.14 -2.27 41.55
CA GLU A 93 -10.91 -2.36 40.74
C GLU A 93 -11.24 -2.79 39.29
N LYS A 94 -12.03 -3.87 39.14
CA LYS A 94 -12.43 -4.39 37.82
C LYS A 94 -13.30 -3.40 37.03
N LYS A 95 -14.10 -2.56 37.70
CA LYS A 95 -14.87 -1.49 37.03
C LYS A 95 -13.94 -0.37 36.55
N GLU A 96 -12.94 0.01 37.33
CA GLU A 96 -11.90 0.99 36.93
C GLU A 96 -11.10 0.48 35.71
N ASP A 97 -10.67 -0.79 35.73
CA ASP A 97 -9.98 -1.42 34.60
C ASP A 97 -10.81 -1.42 33.31
N LEU A 98 -12.11 -1.70 33.40
CA LEU A 98 -13.03 -1.72 32.24
C LEU A 98 -13.28 -0.30 31.68
N GLU A 99 -13.49 0.69 32.55
CA GLU A 99 -13.63 2.10 32.17
C GLU A 99 -12.35 2.63 31.50
N LYS A 100 -11.20 2.36 32.10
CA LYS A 100 -9.88 2.72 31.58
C LYS A 100 -9.61 2.07 30.22
N SER A 101 -9.89 0.77 30.08
CA SER A 101 -9.72 0.03 28.81
C SER A 101 -10.60 0.59 27.69
N PHE A 102 -11.83 1.02 28.00
CA PHE A 102 -12.71 1.69 27.04
C PHE A 102 -12.18 3.07 26.61
N LEU A 103 -11.66 3.86 27.55
CA LEU A 103 -11.03 5.16 27.26
C LEU A 103 -9.73 5.02 26.46
N ASP A 104 -8.91 4.01 26.75
CA ASP A 104 -7.71 3.72 25.98
C ASP A 104 -8.05 3.20 24.57
N LEU A 105 -9.11 2.39 24.35
CA LEU A 105 -9.59 2.05 23.00
C LEU A 105 -9.94 3.29 22.16
N ILE A 106 -10.63 4.27 22.76
CA ILE A 106 -10.97 5.54 22.09
C ILE A 106 -9.69 6.30 21.73
N LYS A 107 -8.81 6.54 22.72
CA LYS A 107 -7.55 7.26 22.57
C LYS A 107 -6.58 6.61 21.58
N ASN A 108 -6.55 5.28 21.52
CA ASN A 108 -5.65 4.52 20.66
C ASN A 108 -6.09 4.51 19.18
N SER A 109 -7.30 4.98 18.85
CA SER A 109 -7.73 5.19 17.46
C SER A 109 -6.85 6.21 16.70
N ARG A 110 -6.12 7.10 17.39
CA ARG A 110 -5.08 7.96 16.79
C ARG A 110 -4.01 7.17 16.03
N PHE A 111 -3.66 5.98 16.50
CA PHE A 111 -2.59 5.18 15.90
C PHE A 111 -2.94 4.63 14.51
N PHE A 112 -4.23 4.64 14.12
CA PHE A 112 -4.65 4.29 12.77
C PHE A 112 -4.04 5.21 11.68
N ILE A 113 -3.68 6.44 12.02
CA ILE A 113 -3.18 7.45 11.05
C ILE A 113 -1.71 7.21 10.68
N ALA A 114 -0.88 6.78 11.64
CA ALA A 114 0.58 6.78 11.47
C ALA A 114 1.07 5.85 10.34
N PRO A 115 0.60 4.59 10.21
CA PRO A 115 1.01 3.71 9.10
C PRO A 115 0.63 4.28 7.73
N LEU A 116 -0.52 4.95 7.60
CA LEU A 116 -0.94 5.58 6.35
C LEU A 116 -0.11 6.83 6.02
N ARG A 117 0.23 7.65 7.02
CA ARG A 117 1.08 8.84 6.81
C ARG A 117 2.48 8.47 6.32
N ASP A 118 3.06 7.42 6.89
CA ASP A 118 4.43 7.00 6.57
C ASP A 118 4.47 6.29 5.20
N LEU A 119 3.40 5.56 4.84
CA LEU A 119 3.17 5.04 3.49
C LEU A 119 2.95 6.15 2.44
N LEU A 120 2.15 7.17 2.76
CA LEU A 120 1.89 8.32 1.88
C LEU A 120 3.17 9.12 1.64
N SER A 121 3.98 9.32 2.69
CA SER A 121 5.31 9.93 2.59
C SER A 121 6.21 9.15 1.63
N SER A 122 6.13 7.81 1.66
CA SER A 122 6.87 6.94 0.75
C SER A 122 6.38 7.05 -0.70
N LEU A 123 5.05 7.16 -0.93
CA LEU A 123 4.48 7.42 -2.26
C LEU A 123 4.91 8.79 -2.82
N TYR A 124 4.97 9.83 -2.00
CA TYR A 124 5.45 11.15 -2.43
C TYR A 124 6.96 11.18 -2.73
N GLN A 125 7.79 10.51 -1.93
CA GLN A 125 9.22 10.33 -2.25
C GLN A 125 9.40 9.58 -3.57
N LEU A 126 8.58 8.56 -3.82
CA LEU A 126 8.57 7.81 -5.07
C LEU A 126 8.14 8.70 -6.25
N LYS A 127 7.06 9.50 -6.10
CA LYS A 127 6.59 10.49 -7.09
C LYS A 127 7.69 11.47 -7.48
N GLN A 128 8.43 12.00 -6.50
CA GLN A 128 9.55 12.92 -6.79
C GLN A 128 10.65 12.22 -7.60
N LYS A 129 11.07 11.00 -7.21
CA LYS A 129 12.07 10.24 -7.98
C LYS A 129 11.64 9.93 -9.41
N VAL A 130 10.35 9.65 -9.65
CA VAL A 130 9.82 9.46 -11.01
C VAL A 130 9.91 10.76 -11.82
N ILE A 131 9.58 11.90 -11.22
CA ILE A 131 9.70 13.23 -11.87
C ILE A 131 11.17 13.53 -12.20
N ASP A 132 12.08 13.32 -11.25
CA ASP A 132 13.52 13.55 -11.40
C ASP A 132 14.13 12.65 -12.48
N ALA A 133 13.70 11.38 -12.57
CA ALA A 133 14.11 10.44 -13.61
C ALA A 133 13.78 10.90 -15.05
N ARG A 134 12.73 11.71 -15.23
CA ARG A 134 12.35 12.28 -16.54
C ARG A 134 12.87 13.71 -16.76
N ALA A 135 13.54 14.30 -15.76
CA ALA A 135 14.03 15.68 -15.79
C ALA A 135 15.32 15.88 -16.64
N PRO A 136 15.61 17.09 -17.12
CA PRO A 136 16.95 17.42 -17.62
C PRO A 136 17.98 17.39 -16.47
N PRO A 137 19.29 17.13 -16.73
CA PRO A 137 19.91 17.06 -18.05
C PRO A 137 19.83 15.70 -18.75
N ILE A 138 19.53 14.61 -18.03
CA ILE A 138 19.46 13.24 -18.58
C ILE A 138 18.05 12.69 -18.37
N ARG A 139 17.21 12.74 -19.40
CA ARG A 139 15.83 12.23 -19.35
C ARG A 139 15.84 10.72 -19.60
N CYS A 140 15.67 9.91 -18.55
CA CYS A 140 15.70 8.46 -18.64
C CYS A 140 14.27 7.91 -18.83
N PHE A 141 14.03 7.14 -19.90
CA PHE A 141 12.66 6.74 -20.31
C PHE A 141 12.29 5.27 -20.07
N HIS A 142 13.19 4.46 -19.50
CA HIS A 142 12.90 3.07 -19.13
C HIS A 142 11.65 2.96 -18.25
N TYR A 143 10.92 1.84 -18.38
CA TYR A 143 9.64 1.61 -17.72
C TYR A 143 8.61 2.71 -18.06
N PRO A 144 8.06 2.71 -19.30
CA PRO A 144 7.09 3.73 -19.73
C PRO A 144 5.75 3.65 -18.98
N THR A 145 5.49 2.57 -18.25
CA THR A 145 4.32 2.40 -17.37
C THR A 145 4.49 3.02 -15.99
N MET A 146 5.70 3.40 -15.57
CA MET A 146 6.00 3.76 -14.18
C MET A 146 5.09 4.89 -13.64
N GLU A 147 4.71 5.84 -14.49
CA GLU A 147 3.75 6.90 -14.18
C GLU A 147 2.31 6.39 -13.99
N LEU A 148 1.87 5.41 -14.79
CA LEU A 148 0.57 4.74 -14.64
C LEU A 148 0.55 3.84 -13.40
N ASP A 149 1.61 3.06 -13.22
CA ASP A 149 1.78 2.12 -12.10
C ASP A 149 1.74 2.88 -10.76
N LEU A 150 2.45 4.02 -10.67
CA LEU A 150 2.42 4.86 -9.48
C LEU A 150 1.09 5.61 -9.31
N LEU A 151 0.47 6.08 -10.39
CA LEU A 151 -0.87 6.68 -10.33
C LEU A 151 -1.92 5.67 -9.81
N ALA A 152 -1.80 4.39 -10.17
CA ALA A 152 -2.64 3.32 -9.64
C ALA A 152 -2.40 3.08 -8.13
N LEU A 153 -1.17 3.21 -7.63
CA LEU A 153 -0.90 3.16 -6.19
C LEU A 153 -1.50 4.35 -5.43
N PHE A 154 -1.49 5.57 -5.98
CA PHE A 154 -2.22 6.70 -5.40
C PHE A 154 -3.74 6.47 -5.42
N LYS A 155 -4.33 5.98 -6.52
CA LYS A 155 -5.76 5.58 -6.58
C LYS A 155 -6.09 4.54 -5.48
N LEU A 156 -5.24 3.51 -5.32
CA LEU A 156 -5.42 2.46 -4.32
C LEU A 156 -5.27 2.98 -2.87
N PHE A 157 -4.36 3.94 -2.64
CA PHE A 157 -4.22 4.61 -1.35
C PHE A 157 -5.47 5.43 -0.99
N ILE A 158 -6.02 6.20 -1.94
CA ILE A 158 -7.27 6.96 -1.75
C ILE A 158 -8.41 5.99 -1.40
N TYR A 159 -8.58 4.92 -2.17
CA TYR A 159 -9.59 3.88 -1.89
C TYR A 159 -9.41 3.28 -0.47
N ALA A 160 -8.17 3.01 -0.04
CA ALA A 160 -7.89 2.53 1.31
C ALA A 160 -8.22 3.58 2.39
N LYS A 161 -8.01 4.88 2.14
CA LYS A 161 -8.40 5.98 3.04
C LYS A 161 -9.92 6.04 3.24
N GLU A 162 -10.69 6.08 2.17
CA GLU A 162 -12.16 6.21 2.26
C GLU A 162 -12.79 5.01 2.99
N ASN A 163 -12.35 3.79 2.65
CA ASN A 163 -12.78 2.57 3.34
C ASN A 163 -12.37 2.55 4.83
N LEU A 164 -11.26 3.21 5.20
CA LEU A 164 -10.87 3.35 6.60
C LEU A 164 -11.75 4.35 7.33
N ILE A 165 -12.08 5.49 6.72
CA ILE A 165 -13.01 6.49 7.29
C ILE A 165 -14.36 5.84 7.61
N GLU A 166 -14.92 5.04 6.69
CA GLU A 166 -16.17 4.31 6.94
C GLU A 166 -16.06 3.31 8.10
N LYS A 167 -14.98 2.52 8.15
CA LYS A 167 -14.75 1.55 9.23
C LYS A 167 -14.61 2.23 10.60
N ILE A 168 -13.88 3.34 10.67
CA ILE A 168 -13.70 4.12 11.89
C ILE A 168 -15.02 4.77 12.30
N ARG A 169 -15.83 5.28 11.35
CA ARG A 169 -17.18 5.80 11.62
C ARG A 169 -18.09 4.76 12.26
N ASN A 170 -18.10 3.54 11.73
CA ASN A 170 -18.87 2.42 12.29
C ASN A 170 -18.37 2.04 13.70
N PHE A 171 -17.06 2.02 13.93
CA PHE A 171 -16.46 1.80 15.26
C PHE A 171 -16.82 2.90 16.28
N ILE A 172 -16.75 4.17 15.89
CA ILE A 172 -17.18 5.33 16.70
C ILE A 172 -18.67 5.23 17.05
N GLN A 173 -19.52 4.81 16.11
CA GLN A 173 -20.94 4.58 16.37
C GLN A 173 -21.15 3.46 17.40
N HIS A 174 -20.44 2.33 17.29
CA HIS A 174 -20.49 1.26 18.29
C HIS A 174 -19.99 1.70 19.68
N LEU A 175 -18.92 2.52 19.75
CA LEU A 175 -18.47 3.13 21.01
C LEU A 175 -19.55 4.04 21.61
N SER A 176 -20.18 4.90 20.79
CA SER A 176 -21.19 5.87 21.22
C SER A 176 -22.48 5.20 21.74
N LEU A 177 -22.88 4.08 21.12
CA LEU A 177 -24.01 3.25 21.56
C LEU A 177 -23.76 2.53 22.90
N ASN A 178 -22.50 2.32 23.30
CA ASN A 178 -22.15 1.55 24.50
C ASN A 178 -21.55 2.41 25.63
N LYS A 179 -21.33 3.72 25.42
CA LYS A 179 -20.66 4.62 26.38
C LYS A 179 -21.21 4.58 27.81
N GLU A 180 -22.52 4.37 27.98
CA GLU A 180 -23.20 4.39 29.29
C GLU A 180 -22.85 3.17 30.17
N TYR A 181 -22.40 2.07 29.57
CA TYR A 181 -21.87 0.91 30.34
C TYR A 181 -20.53 1.23 31.01
N PHE A 182 -19.77 2.20 30.48
CA PHE A 182 -18.41 2.53 30.92
C PHE A 182 -18.36 3.87 31.68
N PHE A 183 -18.96 4.94 31.14
CA PHE A 183 -18.96 6.26 31.78
C PHE A 183 -19.74 6.28 33.11
N ASP A 184 -20.77 5.43 33.20
CA ASP A 184 -21.66 5.26 34.34
C ASP A 184 -21.48 3.92 35.07
N ILE A 185 -20.32 3.28 34.90
CA ILE A 185 -20.04 1.91 35.34
C ILE A 185 -20.21 1.71 36.86
N TYR A 186 -19.93 2.71 37.69
CA TYR A 186 -20.11 2.60 39.14
C TYR A 186 -21.59 2.48 39.53
N THR A 187 -22.48 3.18 38.81
CA THR A 187 -23.94 3.08 38.96
C THR A 187 -24.54 1.81 38.35
N GLN A 188 -23.84 1.10 37.45
CA GLN A 188 -24.27 -0.21 36.94
C GLN A 188 -24.26 -1.29 38.03
N GLN A 189 -25.16 -2.27 37.91
CA GLN A 189 -25.23 -3.40 38.86
C GLN A 189 -23.95 -4.26 38.85
N ASN A 190 -23.52 -4.72 40.03
CA ASN A 190 -22.30 -5.51 40.22
C ASN A 190 -22.41 -6.95 39.67
N SER A 191 -23.62 -7.39 39.31
CA SER A 191 -23.89 -8.57 38.48
C SER A 191 -23.51 -8.42 37.01
N ASN A 192 -23.48 -7.18 36.49
CA ASN A 192 -23.45 -6.93 35.04
C ASN A 192 -22.02 -6.86 34.47
N ILE A 193 -20.99 -6.99 35.32
CA ILE A 193 -19.57 -6.89 34.94
C ILE A 193 -19.23 -7.80 33.75
N LYS A 194 -19.75 -9.03 33.72
CA LYS A 194 -19.47 -9.94 32.59
C LYS A 194 -20.09 -9.45 31.27
N ILE A 195 -21.25 -8.81 31.31
CA ILE A 195 -21.87 -8.20 30.12
C ILE A 195 -21.02 -7.02 29.63
N ILE A 196 -20.47 -6.22 30.56
CA ILE A 196 -19.60 -5.08 30.23
C ILE A 196 -18.25 -5.56 29.66
N GLU A 197 -17.68 -6.65 30.19
CA GLU A 197 -16.54 -7.34 29.55
C GLU A 197 -16.87 -7.79 28.12
N ASP A 198 -18.01 -8.46 27.91
CA ASP A 198 -18.37 -9.01 26.60
C ASP A 198 -18.65 -7.89 25.57
N ILE A 199 -19.17 -6.74 26.01
CA ILE A 199 -19.27 -5.52 25.19
C ILE A 199 -17.86 -4.98 24.85
N LEU A 200 -16.98 -4.87 25.84
CA LEU A 200 -15.61 -4.37 25.64
C LEU A 200 -14.80 -5.29 24.71
N GLU A 201 -14.96 -6.61 24.82
CA GLU A 201 -14.28 -7.56 23.93
C GLU A 201 -14.75 -7.38 22.48
N ASN A 202 -16.05 -7.19 22.25
CA ASN A 202 -16.58 -6.94 20.91
C ASN A 202 -16.12 -5.58 20.33
N LEU A 203 -16.01 -4.54 21.15
CA LEU A 203 -15.38 -3.26 20.76
C LEU A 203 -13.89 -3.46 20.41
N THR A 204 -13.16 -4.26 21.20
CA THR A 204 -11.74 -4.60 20.96
C THR A 204 -11.56 -5.41 19.67
N ARG A 205 -12.44 -6.37 19.38
CA ARG A 205 -12.47 -7.12 18.11
C ARG A 205 -12.70 -6.18 16.92
N SER A 206 -13.55 -5.17 17.06
CA SER A 206 -13.78 -4.14 16.03
C SER A 206 -12.53 -3.28 15.79
N TYR A 207 -11.90 -2.79 16.86
CA TYR A 207 -10.62 -2.07 16.81
C TYR A 207 -9.51 -2.89 16.12
N ASN A 208 -9.37 -4.18 16.46
CA ASN A 208 -8.39 -5.07 15.85
C ASN A 208 -8.69 -5.37 14.37
N SER A 209 -9.97 -5.40 13.97
CA SER A 209 -10.39 -5.51 12.56
C SER A 209 -9.97 -4.29 11.73
N ILE A 210 -9.92 -3.10 12.35
CA ILE A 210 -9.41 -1.88 11.71
C ILE A 210 -7.89 -1.95 11.53
N ASN A 211 -7.13 -2.33 12.56
CA ASN A 211 -5.67 -2.53 12.44
C ASN A 211 -5.33 -3.56 11.36
N TYR A 212 -5.98 -4.72 11.37
CA TYR A 212 -5.79 -5.74 10.32
C TYR A 212 -6.14 -5.20 8.92
N PHE A 213 -7.14 -4.33 8.77
CA PHE A 213 -7.42 -3.67 7.49
C PHE A 213 -6.27 -2.72 7.08
N ILE A 214 -5.74 -1.91 8.00
CA ILE A 214 -4.62 -1.01 7.74
C ILE A 214 -3.38 -1.81 7.32
N ASP A 215 -2.96 -2.77 8.14
CA ASP A 215 -1.75 -3.58 7.93
C ASP A 215 -1.73 -4.27 6.56
N ASN A 216 -2.87 -4.82 6.12
CA ASN A 216 -2.98 -5.47 4.82
C ASN A 216 -2.86 -4.47 3.65
N ASN A 217 -3.49 -3.29 3.73
CA ASN A 217 -3.36 -2.27 2.68
C ASN A 217 -1.94 -1.70 2.65
N VAL A 218 -1.35 -1.41 3.82
CA VAL A 218 0.04 -0.93 3.95
C VAL A 218 1.01 -1.93 3.36
N LYS A 219 0.91 -3.22 3.70
CA LYS A 219 1.76 -4.28 3.11
C LYS A 219 1.59 -4.38 1.59
N THR A 220 0.35 -4.35 1.10
CA THR A 220 0.04 -4.47 -0.33
C THR A 220 0.68 -3.32 -1.13
N ILE A 221 0.49 -2.08 -0.69
CA ILE A 221 1.05 -0.90 -1.38
C ILE A 221 2.59 -0.85 -1.22
N SER A 222 3.13 -1.22 -0.05
CA SER A 222 4.58 -1.23 0.18
C SER A 222 5.33 -2.19 -0.75
N THR A 223 4.78 -3.39 -0.99
CA THR A 223 5.37 -4.38 -1.92
C THR A 223 5.51 -3.81 -3.33
N SER A 224 4.52 -3.03 -3.77
CA SER A 224 4.55 -2.34 -5.06
C SER A 224 5.51 -1.14 -5.08
N ILE A 225 5.60 -0.38 -3.98
CA ILE A 225 6.60 0.70 -3.80
C ILE A 225 8.02 0.13 -3.92
N GLU A 226 8.32 -1.00 -3.27
CA GLU A 226 9.62 -1.66 -3.38
C GLU A 226 9.95 -2.08 -4.82
N THR A 227 8.95 -2.57 -5.55
CA THR A 227 9.11 -2.98 -6.95
C THR A 227 9.42 -1.78 -7.87
N LEU A 228 8.69 -0.67 -7.71
CA LEU A 228 8.99 0.57 -8.44
C LEU A 228 10.33 1.20 -7.99
N SER A 229 10.69 1.07 -6.72
CA SER A 229 12.00 1.49 -6.18
C SER A 229 13.15 0.70 -6.81
N LYS A 230 13.02 -0.63 -7.00
CA LYS A 230 14.00 -1.46 -7.73
C LYS A 230 14.20 -0.97 -9.17
N ASN A 231 13.13 -0.55 -9.85
CA ASN A 231 13.19 0.00 -11.21
C ASN A 231 13.85 1.39 -11.26
N LEU A 232 13.56 2.27 -10.29
CA LEU A 232 14.23 3.57 -10.15
C LEU A 232 15.72 3.41 -9.83
N ASN A 233 16.10 2.46 -8.95
CA ASN A 233 17.52 2.16 -8.67
C ASN A 233 18.31 1.69 -9.91
N PHE A 234 17.63 1.20 -10.96
CA PHE A 234 18.26 0.93 -12.27
C PHE A 234 18.39 2.21 -13.11
N ILE A 235 17.36 3.08 -13.13
CA ILE A 235 17.42 4.40 -13.76
C ILE A 235 18.53 5.25 -13.13
N ASP A 236 18.60 5.37 -11.81
CA ASP A 236 19.59 6.16 -11.07
C ASP A 236 21.03 5.77 -11.47
N LYS A 237 21.28 4.48 -11.66
CA LYS A 237 22.57 3.95 -12.15
C LYS A 237 22.87 4.39 -13.58
N ILE A 238 21.89 4.35 -14.50
CA ILE A 238 22.06 4.86 -15.87
C ILE A 238 22.32 6.38 -15.83
N THR A 239 21.45 7.13 -15.15
CA THR A 239 21.54 8.59 -15.01
C THR A 239 22.90 9.01 -14.44
N PHE A 240 23.42 8.31 -13.43
CA PHE A 240 24.77 8.52 -12.89
C PHE A 240 25.86 8.38 -13.97
N TYR A 241 25.85 7.32 -14.78
CA TYR A 241 26.84 7.16 -15.85
C TYR A 241 26.73 8.25 -16.91
N PHE A 242 25.53 8.59 -17.34
CA PHE A 242 25.33 9.59 -18.41
C PHE A 242 25.62 11.03 -17.93
N ILE A 243 25.27 11.41 -16.71
CA ILE A 243 25.62 12.74 -16.14
C ILE A 243 27.15 12.90 -16.05
N ASN A 244 27.86 11.93 -15.49
CA ASN A 244 29.31 12.00 -15.30
C ASN A 244 30.11 12.09 -16.61
N TYR A 245 29.52 11.69 -17.74
CA TYR A 245 30.17 11.62 -19.04
C TYR A 245 29.56 12.54 -20.10
N LEU A 246 28.55 13.35 -19.76
CA LEU A 246 27.78 14.21 -20.67
C LEU A 246 28.66 15.03 -21.65
N LYS A 247 29.79 15.58 -21.16
CA LYS A 247 30.76 16.37 -21.93
C LYS A 247 31.52 15.61 -23.03
N PHE A 248 31.51 14.28 -22.98
CA PHE A 248 32.13 13.39 -23.97
C PHE A 248 31.09 12.75 -24.90
N LEU A 249 29.84 12.65 -24.45
CA LEU A 249 28.75 12.04 -25.19
C LEU A 249 28.07 13.00 -26.16
N ASN A 250 28.03 14.31 -25.83
CA ASN A 250 27.41 15.36 -26.65
C ASN A 250 26.04 14.93 -27.17
N LEU A 251 25.13 14.67 -26.22
CA LEU A 251 23.81 14.11 -26.49
C LEU A 251 22.95 15.14 -27.25
N ALA A 252 22.26 14.70 -28.31
CA ALA A 252 21.22 15.52 -28.94
C ALA A 252 19.97 15.64 -28.04
N GLU A 253 19.13 16.65 -28.25
CA GLU A 253 17.94 16.91 -27.41
C GLU A 253 16.95 15.74 -27.32
N LYS A 254 16.90 14.90 -28.36
CA LYS A 254 16.08 13.69 -28.48
C LYS A 254 16.87 12.38 -28.30
N GLU A 255 18.15 12.48 -27.97
CA GLU A 255 19.02 11.33 -27.70
C GLU A 255 18.78 10.84 -26.28
N LYS A 256 18.10 9.68 -26.16
CA LYS A 256 17.71 9.06 -24.89
C LYS A 256 18.79 8.06 -24.45
N PRO A 257 19.18 8.03 -23.16
CA PRO A 257 20.04 6.97 -22.64
C PRO A 257 19.32 5.62 -22.70
N VAL A 258 20.01 4.57 -23.15
CA VAL A 258 19.48 3.19 -23.20
C VAL A 258 20.24 2.29 -22.24
N TYR A 259 21.57 2.33 -22.24
CA TYR A 259 22.39 1.60 -21.27
C TYR A 259 23.83 2.12 -21.20
N ALA A 260 24.55 1.80 -20.14
CA ALA A 260 25.98 2.09 -19.98
C ALA A 260 26.68 0.96 -19.21
N ILE A 261 27.86 0.53 -19.66
CA ILE A 261 28.60 -0.57 -19.01
C ILE A 261 30.12 -0.45 -19.18
N TYR A 262 30.88 -0.86 -18.15
CA TYR A 262 32.32 -1.01 -18.23
C TYR A 262 32.72 -2.07 -19.27
N ALA A 263 33.54 -1.66 -20.24
CA ALA A 263 33.99 -2.48 -21.34
C ALA A 263 35.50 -2.32 -21.58
N LYS A 264 36.12 -3.36 -22.15
CA LYS A 264 37.53 -3.34 -22.58
C LYS A 264 37.61 -3.51 -24.10
N LEU A 265 37.98 -2.44 -24.79
CA LEU A 265 38.23 -2.48 -26.22
C LEU A 265 39.41 -3.41 -26.50
N SER A 266 39.15 -4.44 -27.27
CA SER A 266 40.09 -5.54 -27.58
C SER A 266 40.70 -5.35 -28.96
N ASN A 267 39.89 -4.93 -29.94
CA ASN A 267 40.28 -4.50 -31.28
C ASN A 267 39.37 -3.34 -31.70
N GLY A 268 39.87 -2.47 -32.57
CA GLY A 268 39.12 -1.33 -33.11
C GLY A 268 39.50 -1.02 -34.56
N LEU A 269 38.99 0.11 -35.05
CA LEU A 269 39.10 0.58 -36.43
C LEU A 269 40.58 0.63 -36.90
N ASN A 270 40.88 -0.06 -38.00
CA ASN A 270 42.17 -0.14 -38.70
C ASN A 270 43.42 -0.31 -37.83
N THR A 271 43.59 -1.51 -37.26
CA THR A 271 44.85 -2.20 -36.88
C THR A 271 45.87 -1.52 -35.95
N GLN A 272 45.79 -0.21 -35.69
CA GLN A 272 46.72 0.52 -34.82
C GLN A 272 46.69 -0.04 -33.39
N ASP A 273 47.84 -0.50 -32.90
CA ASP A 273 47.99 -1.02 -31.53
C ASP A 273 47.66 0.01 -30.44
N LYS A 274 47.65 1.30 -30.77
CA LYS A 274 47.41 2.46 -29.89
C LYS A 274 46.19 2.32 -28.97
N TYR A 275 45.13 1.61 -29.39
CA TYR A 275 43.89 1.47 -28.61
C TYR A 275 43.58 0.03 -28.16
N LYS A 276 44.46 -0.95 -28.41
CA LYS A 276 44.24 -2.33 -27.98
C LYS A 276 44.38 -2.44 -26.46
N LYS A 277 43.39 -3.07 -25.82
CA LYS A 277 43.26 -3.32 -24.35
C LYS A 277 42.73 -2.13 -23.53
N ASN A 278 42.31 -1.02 -24.15
CA ASN A 278 41.78 0.15 -23.44
C ASN A 278 40.52 -0.18 -22.61
N LYS A 279 40.54 0.14 -21.31
CA LYS A 279 39.36 0.06 -20.42
C LYS A 279 38.54 1.35 -20.52
N GLY A 280 37.23 1.26 -20.42
CA GLY A 280 36.35 2.42 -20.51
C GLY A 280 34.89 2.04 -20.28
N ILE A 281 33.98 2.92 -20.69
CA ILE A 281 32.54 2.68 -20.65
C ILE A 281 31.98 2.71 -22.08
N LEU A 282 31.24 1.67 -22.43
CA LEU A 282 30.40 1.61 -23.61
C LEU A 282 29.02 2.17 -23.24
N PHE A 283 28.66 3.27 -23.90
CA PHE A 283 27.36 3.93 -23.81
C PHE A 283 26.51 3.57 -25.02
N ILE A 284 25.23 3.37 -24.75
CA ILE A 284 24.20 3.00 -25.72
C ILE A 284 23.08 4.03 -25.57
N THR A 285 22.79 4.80 -26.62
CA THR A 285 21.61 5.67 -26.73
C THR A 285 20.68 5.15 -27.83
N ASN A 286 19.49 5.73 -27.99
CA ASN A 286 18.61 5.43 -29.14
C ASN A 286 19.25 5.84 -30.48
N PHE A 287 20.17 6.81 -30.48
CA PHE A 287 20.82 7.30 -31.70
C PHE A 287 22.20 6.71 -31.94
N ASP A 288 23.02 6.50 -30.90
CA ASP A 288 24.47 6.26 -31.03
C ASP A 288 25.03 5.22 -30.05
N LEU A 289 26.06 4.51 -30.52
CA LEU A 289 26.98 3.73 -29.69
C LEU A 289 28.26 4.55 -29.48
N SER A 290 28.65 4.79 -28.24
CA SER A 290 29.85 5.57 -27.90
C SER A 290 30.77 4.83 -26.93
N PHE A 291 32.09 4.91 -27.11
CA PHE A 291 33.06 4.35 -26.15
C PHE A 291 34.01 5.42 -25.62
N VAL A 292 33.98 5.65 -24.31
CA VAL A 292 34.88 6.58 -23.62
C VAL A 292 35.90 5.79 -22.81
N HIS A 293 37.18 5.96 -23.14
CA HIS A 293 38.32 5.33 -22.47
C HIS A 293 38.66 6.07 -21.16
N GLU A 294 38.79 5.34 -20.06
CA GLU A 294 39.38 5.85 -18.81
C GLU A 294 40.87 5.45 -18.71
N HIS A 295 41.76 6.41 -18.43
CA HIS A 295 43.19 6.14 -18.19
C HIS A 295 43.81 7.01 -17.09
N GLY A 296 44.96 6.58 -16.55
CA GLY A 296 45.72 7.28 -15.51
C GLY A 296 45.48 6.74 -14.09
N LYS A 297 46.56 6.66 -13.29
CA LYS A 297 46.55 6.00 -11.95
C LYS A 297 46.17 6.93 -10.77
N ARG A 298 46.36 8.25 -10.89
CA ARG A 298 46.14 9.23 -9.80
C ARG A 298 45.08 10.31 -10.10
N LYS A 299 44.85 10.60 -11.39
CA LYS A 299 43.69 11.33 -11.90
C LYS A 299 43.21 10.54 -13.11
N LYS A 300 41.94 10.12 -13.12
CA LYS A 300 41.35 9.52 -14.31
C LYS A 300 41.18 10.61 -15.37
N LYS A 301 41.78 10.39 -16.54
CA LYS A 301 41.48 11.10 -17.78
C LYS A 301 40.46 10.29 -18.58
N GLN A 302 39.62 10.99 -19.34
CA GLN A 302 38.56 10.43 -20.17
C GLN A 302 38.79 10.88 -21.62
N GLU A 303 38.66 9.96 -22.57
CA GLU A 303 38.93 10.17 -24.00
C GLU A 303 37.89 9.44 -24.83
N GLY A 304 37.14 10.14 -25.69
CA GLY A 304 36.19 9.52 -26.62
C GLY A 304 36.93 8.80 -27.74
N ILE A 305 36.76 7.48 -27.85
CA ILE A 305 37.42 6.66 -28.87
C ILE A 305 36.57 6.56 -30.14
N PHE A 306 35.24 6.48 -30.00
CA PHE A 306 34.27 6.69 -31.08
C PHE A 306 32.89 7.06 -30.54
N LYS A 307 32.10 7.72 -31.39
CA LYS A 307 30.63 7.81 -31.37
C LYS A 307 30.14 7.42 -32.78
N ALA A 308 29.17 6.53 -32.89
CA ALA A 308 28.75 5.92 -34.16
C ALA A 308 27.25 5.56 -34.13
N PRO A 309 26.44 5.99 -35.12
CA PRO A 309 24.99 5.80 -35.06
C PRO A 309 24.53 4.33 -35.00
N VAL A 310 23.57 4.06 -34.12
CA VAL A 310 22.89 2.76 -33.96
C VAL A 310 22.20 2.31 -35.25
N LYS A 311 21.70 3.26 -36.05
CA LYS A 311 21.14 3.02 -37.39
C LYS A 311 22.18 2.49 -38.41
N ASP A 312 23.46 2.83 -38.25
CA ASP A 312 24.55 2.40 -39.14
C ASP A 312 25.05 1.00 -38.78
N LEU A 313 24.53 0.39 -37.71
CA LEU A 313 24.97 -0.92 -37.21
C LEU A 313 24.60 -2.04 -38.19
N THR A 314 25.57 -2.44 -39.01
CA THR A 314 25.40 -3.50 -40.02
C THR A 314 25.39 -4.88 -39.39
N LYS A 315 26.15 -5.08 -38.31
CA LYS A 315 26.27 -6.39 -37.65
C LYS A 315 26.70 -6.27 -36.19
N VAL A 316 25.96 -6.96 -35.33
CA VAL A 316 26.32 -7.16 -33.91
C VAL A 316 26.17 -8.62 -33.53
N GLN A 317 27.16 -9.20 -32.86
CA GLN A 317 27.14 -10.60 -32.46
C GLN A 317 28.14 -10.91 -31.35
N ILE A 318 27.94 -12.03 -30.65
CA ILE A 318 28.95 -12.61 -29.77
C ILE A 318 29.96 -13.41 -30.62
N ARG A 319 31.26 -13.27 -30.32
CA ARG A 319 32.36 -14.06 -30.91
C ARG A 319 33.17 -14.75 -29.82
N GLY A 320 33.76 -15.91 -30.14
CA GLY A 320 34.57 -16.71 -29.23
C GLY A 320 33.77 -17.76 -28.44
N LYS A 321 34.39 -18.92 -28.17
CA LYS A 321 33.78 -20.02 -27.38
C LYS A 321 33.98 -19.85 -25.87
N VAL A 322 35.24 -19.70 -25.46
CA VAL A 322 35.66 -19.53 -24.04
C VAL A 322 35.65 -18.04 -23.69
N PHE A 323 36.55 -17.26 -24.27
CA PHE A 323 36.60 -15.81 -24.11
C PHE A 323 35.62 -15.15 -25.08
N LYS A 324 34.35 -15.09 -24.66
CA LYS A 324 33.30 -14.37 -25.40
C LYS A 324 33.63 -12.88 -25.49
N LYS A 325 33.44 -12.31 -26.67
CA LYS A 325 33.51 -10.87 -26.96
C LYS A 325 32.23 -10.41 -27.65
N LEU A 326 31.84 -9.17 -27.41
CA LEU A 326 30.85 -8.46 -28.22
C LEU A 326 31.56 -7.88 -29.45
N TYR A 327 31.13 -8.26 -30.65
CA TYR A 327 31.62 -7.74 -31.91
C TYR A 327 30.57 -6.81 -32.53
N ILE A 328 31.01 -5.63 -32.96
CA ILE A 328 30.20 -4.53 -33.50
C ILE A 328 30.84 -4.08 -34.81
N GLU A 329 30.04 -3.91 -35.86
CA GLU A 329 30.49 -3.54 -37.21
C GLU A 329 29.56 -2.50 -37.85
N PHE A 330 30.18 -1.47 -38.41
CA PHE A 330 29.61 -0.34 -39.14
C PHE A 330 30.26 -0.30 -40.55
N PRO A 331 29.72 0.43 -41.54
CA PRO A 331 30.31 0.50 -42.88
C PRO A 331 31.76 1.02 -42.89
N TYR A 332 32.09 1.88 -41.92
CA TYR A 332 33.39 2.53 -41.76
C TYR A 332 34.32 1.84 -40.74
N GLY A 333 33.90 0.78 -40.02
CA GLY A 333 34.76 0.19 -39.00
C GLY A 333 34.21 -0.98 -38.18
N ARG A 334 35.13 -1.65 -37.47
CA ARG A 334 34.86 -2.85 -36.66
C ARG A 334 35.45 -2.68 -35.26
N TYR A 335 34.72 -3.12 -34.24
CA TYR A 335 35.10 -3.05 -32.83
C TYR A 335 34.83 -4.38 -32.12
N GLU A 336 35.73 -4.77 -31.23
CA GLU A 336 35.55 -5.93 -30.34
C GLU A 336 35.70 -5.52 -28.88
N PHE A 337 34.69 -5.82 -28.06
CA PHE A 337 34.69 -5.56 -26.63
C PHE A 337 34.74 -6.85 -25.82
N SER A 338 35.61 -6.88 -24.81
CA SER A 338 35.49 -7.80 -23.68
C SER A 338 34.67 -7.09 -22.59
N LEU A 339 33.66 -7.77 -22.06
CA LEU A 339 32.74 -7.30 -21.01
C LEU A 339 32.74 -8.32 -19.86
N PRO A 340 32.15 -8.01 -18.68
CA PRO A 340 31.89 -9.01 -17.65
C PRO A 340 31.20 -10.28 -18.22
N PRO A 341 31.54 -11.50 -17.76
CA PRO A 341 31.13 -12.74 -18.44
C PRO A 341 29.62 -12.90 -18.67
N ASN A 342 28.82 -12.43 -17.71
CA ASN A 342 27.37 -12.61 -17.69
C ASN A 342 26.60 -11.45 -18.36
N SER A 343 27.26 -10.34 -18.72
CA SER A 343 26.59 -9.18 -19.31
C SER A 343 26.58 -9.17 -20.85
N ILE A 344 27.42 -9.96 -21.52
CA ILE A 344 27.62 -9.90 -22.99
C ILE A 344 26.31 -10.12 -23.77
N SER A 345 25.44 -11.03 -23.33
CA SER A 345 24.11 -11.24 -23.94
C SER A 345 23.21 -10.03 -23.68
N ARG A 346 22.99 -9.65 -22.42
CA ARG A 346 22.12 -8.52 -22.07
C ARG A 346 22.56 -7.21 -22.75
N VAL A 347 23.86 -6.98 -22.94
CA VAL A 347 24.39 -5.81 -23.71
C VAL A 347 24.10 -5.92 -25.21
N LEU A 348 24.20 -7.11 -25.82
CA LEU A 348 23.72 -7.34 -27.19
C LEU A 348 22.22 -6.99 -27.29
N ASP A 349 21.43 -7.42 -26.32
CA ASP A 349 19.98 -7.19 -26.30
C ASP A 349 19.64 -5.70 -26.14
N TYR A 350 20.36 -4.95 -25.28
CA TYR A 350 20.21 -3.49 -25.18
C TYR A 350 20.64 -2.74 -26.46
N ILE A 351 21.62 -3.24 -27.21
CA ILE A 351 21.98 -2.68 -28.53
C ILE A 351 20.88 -2.95 -29.57
N MET A 352 20.19 -4.08 -29.49
CA MET A 352 19.04 -4.36 -30.35
C MET A 352 17.84 -3.50 -29.96
N LEU A 353 17.55 -3.36 -28.67
CA LEU A 353 16.49 -2.48 -28.13
C LEU A 353 16.72 -1.01 -28.51
N ALA A 354 17.97 -0.54 -28.53
CA ALA A 354 18.32 0.82 -28.93
C ALA A 354 17.80 1.18 -30.34
N ARG A 355 17.75 0.22 -31.27
CA ARG A 355 17.27 0.44 -32.66
C ARG A 355 15.78 0.77 -32.74
N SER A 356 14.98 0.31 -31.78
CA SER A 356 13.52 0.50 -31.74
C SER A 356 13.06 1.16 -30.43
N PHE A 357 13.95 1.88 -29.74
CA PHE A 357 13.69 2.42 -28.40
C PHE A 357 12.55 3.44 -28.41
N ASP A 358 12.46 4.28 -29.44
CA ASP A 358 11.36 5.25 -29.59
C ASP A 358 10.04 4.64 -30.04
N GLU A 359 10.06 3.44 -30.64
CA GLU A 359 8.88 2.67 -31.05
C GLU A 359 8.33 1.82 -29.89
N THR A 360 9.22 1.30 -29.05
CA THR A 360 8.89 0.39 -27.93
C THR A 360 8.68 1.11 -26.60
N ILE A 361 9.23 2.32 -26.43
CA ILE A 361 9.12 3.11 -25.19
C ILE A 361 8.40 4.42 -25.47
N VAL A 362 7.08 4.31 -25.61
CA VAL A 362 6.14 5.43 -25.70
C VAL A 362 5.86 5.96 -24.30
N TYR A 363 6.33 7.18 -24.02
CA TYR A 363 6.13 7.85 -22.74
C TYR A 363 4.73 8.48 -22.63
N ASP A 364 3.94 8.03 -21.66
CA ASP A 364 2.59 8.56 -21.42
C ASP A 364 2.64 9.91 -20.70
N LYS A 365 2.46 10.97 -21.49
CA LYS A 365 2.38 12.37 -21.02
C LYS A 365 1.11 12.67 -20.23
N GLU A 366 0.03 11.93 -20.45
CA GLU A 366 -1.23 12.13 -19.73
C GLU A 366 -1.18 11.48 -18.36
N ALA A 367 -0.66 10.26 -18.25
CA ALA A 367 -0.34 9.63 -16.97
C ALA A 367 0.63 10.49 -16.15
N ALA A 368 1.71 10.98 -16.77
CA ALA A 368 2.65 11.89 -16.11
C ALA A 368 1.98 13.17 -15.60
N LYS A 369 1.06 13.77 -16.37
CA LYS A 369 0.30 14.96 -15.94
C LYS A 369 -0.70 14.64 -14.82
N LYS A 370 -1.41 13.51 -14.90
CA LYS A 370 -2.32 13.03 -13.86
C LYS A 370 -1.56 12.77 -12.55
N LEU A 371 -0.39 12.11 -12.63
CA LEU A 371 0.50 11.86 -11.49
C LEU A 371 1.12 13.15 -10.93
N PHE A 372 1.50 14.11 -11.77
CA PHE A 372 1.96 15.42 -11.27
C PHE A 372 0.86 16.13 -10.49
N ASN A 373 -0.35 16.16 -11.05
CA ASN A 373 -1.52 16.82 -10.46
C ASN A 373 -2.15 16.07 -9.27
N ILE A 374 -1.86 14.78 -9.04
CA ILE A 374 -2.50 14.05 -7.93
C ILE A 374 -1.93 14.52 -6.58
N GLU A 375 -2.84 14.96 -5.72
CA GLU A 375 -2.58 15.45 -4.38
C GLU A 375 -3.56 14.75 -3.43
N VAL A 376 -3.03 14.22 -2.32
CA VAL A 376 -3.75 13.36 -1.39
C VAL A 376 -3.28 13.69 0.01
N ASP A 377 -4.22 14.02 0.89
CA ASP A 377 -3.96 14.25 2.30
C ASP A 377 -4.76 13.30 3.20
N LEU A 378 -4.43 13.36 4.50
CA LEU A 378 -5.04 12.58 5.59
C LEU A 378 -5.67 13.49 6.65
N SER A 379 -5.84 14.78 6.35
CA SER A 379 -6.30 15.79 7.32
C SER A 379 -7.77 15.58 7.66
N ASP A 380 -8.57 15.16 6.70
CA ASP A 380 -9.96 14.74 6.89
C ASP A 380 -10.10 13.56 7.84
N LEU A 381 -9.32 12.49 7.61
CA LEU A 381 -9.24 11.31 8.48
C LEU A 381 -8.72 11.68 9.88
N ALA A 382 -7.68 12.50 9.97
CA ALA A 382 -7.09 12.92 11.24
C ALA A 382 -8.04 13.79 12.06
N ASN A 383 -8.67 14.79 11.44
CA ASN A 383 -9.66 15.65 12.10
C ASN A 383 -10.87 14.81 12.56
N PHE A 384 -11.37 13.90 11.73
CA PHE A 384 -12.49 13.02 12.10
C PHE A 384 -12.18 12.15 13.33
N ILE A 385 -10.96 11.62 13.44
CA ILE A 385 -10.51 10.85 14.61
C ILE A 385 -10.40 11.75 15.85
N GLU A 386 -9.75 12.91 15.73
CA GLU A 386 -9.56 13.84 16.86
C GLU A 386 -10.89 14.44 17.35
N GLU A 387 -11.80 14.82 16.46
CA GLU A 387 -13.15 15.28 16.80
C GLU A 387 -13.93 14.21 17.58
N ALA A 388 -13.88 12.95 17.13
CA ALA A 388 -14.53 11.85 17.81
C ALA A 388 -13.95 11.60 19.21
N ILE A 389 -12.62 11.61 19.35
CA ILE A 389 -11.92 11.48 20.64
C ILE A 389 -12.32 12.64 21.56
N ASN A 390 -12.21 13.88 21.09
CA ASN A 390 -12.52 15.07 21.87
C ASN A 390 -14.00 15.10 22.29
N SER A 391 -14.92 14.59 21.45
CA SER A 391 -16.33 14.39 21.80
C SER A 391 -16.50 13.41 22.97
N PHE A 392 -15.89 12.22 22.92
CA PHE A 392 -15.95 11.25 24.03
C PHE A 392 -15.37 11.78 25.34
N PHE A 393 -14.20 12.44 25.31
CA PHE A 393 -13.60 12.99 26.52
C PHE A 393 -14.38 14.20 27.07
N SER A 394 -14.95 15.05 26.19
CA SER A 394 -15.84 16.14 26.61
C SER A 394 -17.12 15.63 27.27
N LEU A 395 -17.74 14.58 26.71
CA LEU A 395 -18.86 13.88 27.33
C LEU A 395 -18.47 13.33 28.71
N LYS A 396 -17.33 12.62 28.83
CA LYS A 396 -16.90 12.09 30.13
C LYS A 396 -16.67 13.18 31.18
N CYS A 397 -16.15 14.34 30.80
CA CYS A 397 -16.09 15.51 31.70
C CYS A 397 -17.48 15.97 32.15
N GLN A 398 -18.50 15.95 31.29
CA GLN A 398 -19.89 16.26 31.69
C GLN A 398 -20.45 15.23 32.67
N TYR A 399 -20.27 13.92 32.44
CA TYR A 399 -20.69 12.87 33.38
C TYR A 399 -20.04 13.04 34.76
N ASN A 400 -18.75 13.36 34.81
CA ASN A 400 -18.02 13.61 36.06
C ASN A 400 -18.46 14.90 36.77
N ASN A 401 -18.97 15.91 36.05
CA ASN A 401 -19.46 17.17 36.62
C ASN A 401 -20.92 17.09 37.10
N VAL A 402 -21.77 16.31 36.42
CA VAL A 402 -23.19 16.13 36.77
C VAL A 402 -23.38 15.23 38.01
N LYS A 403 -22.39 14.37 38.32
CA LYS A 403 -22.33 13.58 39.57
C LYS A 403 -21.34 14.23 40.55
N PRO A 404 -21.77 15.16 41.44
CA PRO A 404 -20.86 15.80 42.38
C PRO A 404 -20.21 14.79 43.34
N ASN A 405 -18.96 15.05 43.71
CA ASN A 405 -18.05 14.16 44.47
C ASN A 405 -18.46 13.90 45.94
N ASN A 406 -19.65 13.34 46.16
CA ASN A 406 -20.14 12.89 47.47
C ASN A 406 -19.59 11.49 47.82
N GLY A 407 -18.26 11.36 47.97
CA GLY A 407 -17.66 10.10 48.43
C GLY A 407 -16.13 10.04 48.59
N MET A 408 -15.35 10.82 47.84
CA MET A 408 -13.87 10.69 47.80
C MET A 408 -13.14 12.01 48.08
N ALA A 409 -13.27 12.50 49.30
CA ALA A 409 -12.32 13.43 49.91
C ALA A 409 -12.22 13.16 51.42
N LYS A 410 -11.01 13.24 51.98
CA LYS A 410 -10.67 13.01 53.40
C LYS A 410 -10.88 11.58 53.95
N TYR A 411 -10.09 10.64 53.43
CA TYR A 411 -9.44 9.66 54.32
C TYR A 411 -7.92 9.89 54.24
N GLY A 412 -7.39 10.59 55.24
CA GLY A 412 -5.98 10.97 55.32
C GLY A 412 -5.72 11.88 56.51
N GLN A 413 -4.80 11.43 57.37
CA GLN A 413 -4.26 12.14 58.54
C GLN A 413 -5.27 12.55 59.63
N VAL A 414 -5.31 11.75 60.69
CA VAL A 414 -5.70 12.19 62.04
C VAL A 414 -4.44 12.49 62.84
N PRO A 415 -4.24 13.74 63.31
CA PRO A 415 -3.46 14.03 64.50
C PRO A 415 -4.39 14.17 65.71
N GLN A 416 -4.08 13.52 66.83
CA GLN A 416 -4.80 13.70 68.10
C GLN A 416 -4.19 14.86 68.90
N ALA A 417 -4.97 15.87 69.29
CA ALA A 417 -4.64 16.78 70.39
C ALA A 417 -5.86 17.54 70.97
N ILE A 418 -6.34 17.08 72.13
CA ILE A 418 -6.56 17.87 73.37
C ILE A 418 -7.45 19.16 73.32
N ASN A 419 -8.61 19.09 74.00
CA ASN A 419 -9.37 20.18 74.66
C ASN A 419 -10.02 21.31 73.79
N GLN A 420 -11.07 22.03 74.22
CA GLN A 420 -11.82 22.04 75.51
C GLN A 420 -13.29 22.50 75.37
N ASN A 421 -14.16 21.95 76.24
CA ASN A 421 -15.50 22.42 76.67
C ASN A 421 -16.69 22.60 75.67
N PRO A 422 -17.95 22.35 76.15
CA PRO A 422 -19.19 22.60 75.40
C PRO A 422 -19.91 23.89 75.82
N ASN A 423 -20.84 24.38 74.99
CA ASN A 423 -22.18 24.88 75.40
C ASN A 423 -23.06 25.27 74.19
N TYR A 424 -24.36 25.48 74.46
CA TYR A 424 -25.42 26.02 73.58
C TYR A 424 -25.93 25.17 72.39
N MET A 425 -27.06 24.51 72.65
CA MET A 425 -28.23 24.51 71.76
C MET A 425 -29.06 25.81 72.03
N PRO A 426 -30.01 26.29 71.19
CA PRO A 426 -31.30 25.57 71.03
C PRO A 426 -32.13 25.78 69.71
N ASN A 427 -33.24 25.03 69.62
CA ASN A 427 -34.52 25.34 68.92
C ASN A 427 -34.73 25.12 67.40
N ILE A 428 -36.02 24.99 67.03
CA ILE A 428 -36.62 24.36 65.83
C ILE A 428 -38.08 24.92 65.63
N PRO A 429 -38.82 24.65 64.52
CA PRO A 429 -38.61 24.92 63.08
C PRO A 429 -39.28 26.27 62.67
N PRO A 430 -40.48 26.47 62.05
CA PRO A 430 -41.48 25.61 61.34
C PRO A 430 -41.82 26.00 59.86
N SER A 431 -42.73 25.23 59.23
CA SER A 431 -43.67 25.54 58.10
C SER A 431 -43.27 26.51 56.94
N GLN A 432 -43.10 26.10 55.68
CA GLN A 432 -44.10 25.65 54.64
C GLN A 432 -44.79 26.81 53.84
N PRO A 433 -45.46 26.59 52.68
CA PRO A 433 -45.12 25.78 51.47
C PRO A 433 -45.44 26.51 50.11
N LEU A 434 -45.48 25.76 48.97
CA LEU A 434 -46.29 25.94 47.72
C LEU A 434 -45.64 26.31 46.34
N TYR A 435 -45.88 25.42 45.37
CA TYR A 435 -46.31 25.62 43.95
C TYR A 435 -45.44 26.26 42.84
N ASN A 436 -45.05 25.41 41.88
CA ASN A 436 -45.12 25.61 40.41
C ASN A 436 -46.61 25.60 39.93
N PRO A 437 -47.04 25.95 38.67
CA PRO A 437 -46.41 25.54 37.39
C PRO A 437 -46.67 26.47 36.14
N TYR A 438 -46.55 25.88 34.92
CA TYR A 438 -46.86 26.37 33.55
C TYR A 438 -45.84 27.28 32.83
N GLN A 439 -45.88 27.45 31.50
CA GLN A 439 -45.77 26.49 30.37
C GLN A 439 -45.66 27.26 29.03
N ASN A 440 -45.07 26.61 28.00
CA ASN A 440 -44.97 26.98 26.56
C ASN A 440 -45.95 28.02 25.95
N ASN A 441 -45.46 28.85 25.00
CA ASN A 441 -45.71 28.65 23.54
C ASN A 441 -45.08 29.71 22.60
N ASN A 442 -44.20 29.25 21.70
CA ASN A 442 -44.07 29.52 20.24
C ASN A 442 -44.13 30.95 19.59
N PRO A 443 -43.75 31.11 18.28
CA PRO A 443 -43.18 32.37 17.75
C PRO A 443 -43.93 33.00 16.54
N ASN A 444 -43.23 33.90 15.82
CA ASN A 444 -43.66 34.83 14.74
C ASN A 444 -44.31 36.11 15.30
N ASP A 445 -44.20 37.32 14.72
CA ASP A 445 -43.82 37.75 13.35
C ASP A 445 -42.93 39.07 13.39
N PRO A 446 -42.75 39.97 12.38
CA PRO A 446 -41.46 40.68 12.20
C PRO A 446 -41.52 42.24 12.15
N ASN A 447 -40.36 42.83 11.78
CA ASN A 447 -40.07 44.23 11.38
C ASN A 447 -39.54 45.27 12.41
N PHE A 448 -38.66 46.13 11.87
CA PHE A 448 -37.83 47.21 12.44
C PHE A 448 -38.64 48.50 12.78
N PRO A 449 -38.13 49.57 13.48
CA PRO A 449 -36.77 50.16 13.26
C PRO A 449 -36.01 50.96 14.37
N TYR A 450 -34.66 50.92 14.25
CA TYR A 450 -33.63 51.98 14.45
C TYR A 450 -33.36 52.75 15.78
N TYR A 451 -32.11 53.24 15.86
CA TYR A 451 -31.47 54.17 16.85
C TYR A 451 -31.16 53.59 18.26
N ALA A 452 -30.02 53.90 18.92
CA ALA A 452 -28.81 54.64 18.53
C ALA A 452 -27.56 54.19 19.33
N ASN A 453 -26.36 54.54 18.83
CA ASN A 453 -25.05 54.51 19.54
C ASN A 453 -24.83 55.91 20.22
N PRO A 454 -23.92 56.16 21.20
CA PRO A 454 -22.49 55.78 21.13
C PRO A 454 -21.78 55.40 22.46
N ASN A 455 -20.56 54.85 22.37
CA ASN A 455 -19.34 55.50 22.92
C ASN A 455 -18.03 54.85 22.44
N TYR A 456 -16.90 55.55 22.61
CA TYR A 456 -15.60 55.29 21.96
C TYR A 456 -14.42 55.46 22.94
N LYS A 457 -13.24 54.85 22.60
CA LYS A 457 -11.83 55.13 23.02
C LYS A 457 -11.05 53.84 23.38
N ASN A 458 -9.75 53.66 23.08
CA ASN A 458 -8.70 54.50 22.45
C ASN A 458 -7.82 53.67 21.47
N ILE A 459 -7.08 54.34 20.58
CA ILE A 459 -5.88 53.84 19.86
C ILE A 459 -4.83 54.97 19.82
N PRO A 460 -3.53 54.65 19.97
CA PRO A 460 -2.48 55.25 19.14
C PRO A 460 -1.43 54.21 18.67
N GLU A 461 -0.60 54.39 17.64
CA GLU A 461 -0.56 55.33 16.49
C GLU A 461 0.26 54.70 15.33
N ASN A 462 0.47 55.44 14.22
CA ASN A 462 1.10 55.01 12.94
C ASN A 462 2.60 55.50 12.88
N PRO A 463 3.36 55.61 11.75
CA PRO A 463 3.15 55.21 10.34
C PRO A 463 4.37 54.56 9.60
N LEU A 464 4.24 54.18 8.31
CA LEU A 464 4.94 54.80 7.13
C LEU A 464 4.93 53.91 5.84
N TYR A 465 4.46 54.49 4.72
CA TYR A 465 4.80 54.33 3.27
C TYR A 465 5.32 52.97 2.70
N TYR A 466 4.83 52.48 1.54
CA TYR A 466 4.81 53.16 0.23
C TYR A 466 3.69 52.70 -0.74
N HIS A 467 3.43 53.48 -1.80
CA HIS A 467 2.43 53.22 -2.85
C HIS A 467 3.03 52.85 -4.22
N ARG A 468 2.26 52.11 -5.05
CA ARG A 468 2.11 52.40 -6.49
C ARG A 468 0.74 51.96 -7.03
N ASN A 469 0.21 52.69 -8.02
CA ASN A 469 -1.21 52.63 -8.42
C ASN A 469 -1.40 53.07 -9.90
N ILE A 470 -2.17 52.32 -10.71
CA ILE A 470 -2.69 52.67 -12.07
C ILE A 470 -3.98 51.81 -12.26
N LYS A 471 -5.23 52.27 -12.05
CA LYS A 471 -6.12 53.19 -12.81
C LYS A 471 -6.37 52.77 -14.28
N ASN A 472 -7.54 52.28 -14.74
CA ASN A 472 -8.95 52.78 -14.78
C ASN A 472 -9.22 53.86 -15.88
N PRO A 473 -10.47 54.09 -16.37
CA PRO A 473 -11.54 53.14 -16.79
C PRO A 473 -12.43 53.63 -18.00
N GLY A 474 -13.42 52.82 -18.46
CA GLY A 474 -14.70 53.25 -19.09
C GLY A 474 -14.69 53.80 -20.55
N ASP A 475 -15.83 54.12 -21.21
CA ASP A 475 -17.24 53.66 -21.10
C ASP A 475 -18.12 54.16 -22.31
N LEU A 476 -19.40 53.74 -22.38
CA LEU A 476 -20.58 54.34 -23.09
C LEU A 476 -20.79 54.29 -24.63
N ASN A 477 -21.78 53.46 -25.04
CA ASN A 477 -22.93 53.67 -25.96
C ASN A 477 -23.00 54.79 -27.03
N TYR A 478 -23.50 54.43 -28.24
CA TYR A 478 -24.50 55.22 -29.02
C TYR A 478 -25.36 54.30 -29.97
N TYR A 479 -26.19 54.85 -30.87
CA TYR A 479 -27.54 54.32 -31.19
C TYR A 479 -27.83 53.86 -32.65
N TYR A 480 -28.62 52.77 -32.76
CA TYR A 480 -29.72 52.48 -33.74
C TYR A 480 -29.56 51.92 -35.18
N ASN A 481 -30.48 50.98 -35.47
CA ASN A 481 -31.14 50.56 -36.73
C ASN A 481 -30.38 49.94 -37.93
N ASN A 482 -30.58 48.62 -38.15
CA ASN A 482 -31.65 48.11 -39.04
C ASN A 482 -31.87 46.59 -38.90
N ILE A 483 -33.13 46.12 -38.97
CA ILE A 483 -33.58 44.71 -38.88
C ILE A 483 -34.79 44.54 -39.84
N PRO A 484 -34.76 43.59 -40.79
CA PRO A 484 -35.44 42.28 -40.65
C PRO A 484 -34.54 41.08 -41.07
N ASN A 485 -34.81 39.80 -40.75
CA ASN A 485 -35.94 39.17 -40.03
C ASN A 485 -35.52 37.80 -39.41
N ASN A 486 -36.39 37.22 -38.58
CA ASN A 486 -36.40 35.81 -38.09
C ASN A 486 -35.33 35.35 -37.07
N THR A 487 -35.66 35.49 -35.79
CA THR A 487 -35.14 34.69 -34.65
C THR A 487 -36.04 33.44 -34.43
N PRO A 488 -35.55 32.30 -33.87
CA PRO A 488 -35.37 32.13 -32.40
C PRO A 488 -34.18 31.19 -32.03
N SER A 489 -33.81 30.95 -30.77
CA SER A 489 -33.94 31.66 -29.48
C SER A 489 -32.82 31.13 -28.55
N VAL A 490 -32.30 31.97 -27.65
CA VAL A 490 -31.28 31.55 -26.66
C VAL A 490 -31.96 31.32 -25.30
N PHE A 491 -31.65 30.20 -24.65
CA PHE A 491 -31.94 29.96 -23.24
C PHE A 491 -30.62 29.78 -22.46
N ASN A 492 -30.58 30.31 -21.24
CA ASN A 492 -29.39 30.29 -20.37
C ASN A 492 -29.01 28.86 -19.94
N GLN A 493 -27.70 28.63 -19.76
CA GLN A 493 -27.15 27.37 -19.23
C GLN A 493 -26.75 27.43 -17.73
N ASN A 494 -27.02 28.56 -17.04
CA ASN A 494 -26.49 28.84 -15.70
C ASN A 494 -27.55 28.89 -14.59
N GLU A 495 -28.61 28.07 -14.66
CA GLU A 495 -29.56 27.87 -13.55
C GLU A 495 -29.73 26.37 -13.24
N PHE A 496 -29.12 25.92 -12.14
CA PHE A 496 -29.30 24.57 -11.61
C PHE A 496 -30.57 24.50 -10.76
N PHE A 497 -31.63 23.93 -11.31
CA PHE A 497 -32.83 23.57 -10.54
C PHE A 497 -32.65 22.21 -9.87
N LEU A 498 -32.83 22.17 -8.53
CA LEU A 498 -32.93 20.92 -7.78
C LEU A 498 -34.16 20.12 -8.25
N GLN A 499 -33.95 18.89 -8.72
CA GLN A 499 -35.03 17.96 -9.08
C GLN A 499 -35.10 16.78 -8.11
N SER A 500 -36.30 16.29 -7.86
CA SER A 500 -36.61 15.30 -6.83
C SER A 500 -36.10 13.89 -7.17
N LEU A 501 -35.64 13.16 -6.16
CA LEU A 501 -35.10 11.79 -6.26
C LEU A 501 -36.18 10.69 -6.43
N ILE A 502 -37.39 11.04 -6.89
CA ILE A 502 -38.52 10.10 -7.01
C ILE A 502 -39.30 10.31 -8.31
N ASP A 503 -38.73 9.86 -9.43
CA ASP A 503 -39.52 9.30 -10.55
C ASP A 503 -38.64 8.30 -11.32
N ASN A 504 -39.23 7.19 -11.77
CA ASN A 504 -38.48 5.99 -12.19
C ASN A 504 -38.70 5.60 -13.66
N ASN A 505 -39.34 6.47 -14.47
CA ASN A 505 -39.56 6.25 -15.91
C ASN A 505 -39.62 7.56 -16.70
N ARG A 506 -38.48 8.04 -17.24
CA ARG A 506 -38.53 9.01 -18.35
C ARG A 506 -37.34 8.93 -19.31
N ILE A 507 -37.61 8.47 -20.53
CA ILE A 507 -36.68 8.49 -21.66
C ILE A 507 -36.64 9.91 -22.25
N GLN A 508 -35.45 10.40 -22.64
CA GLN A 508 -35.33 11.58 -23.52
C GLN A 508 -34.35 11.35 -24.69
N ASN A 509 -34.93 11.29 -25.89
CA ASN A 509 -34.49 12.01 -27.09
C ASN A 509 -32.99 12.03 -27.42
N TYR A 510 -32.49 10.96 -28.05
CA TYR A 510 -31.32 11.06 -28.93
C TYR A 510 -31.79 11.12 -30.40
N LYS A 511 -31.36 12.13 -31.17
CA LYS A 511 -31.61 12.18 -32.62
C LYS A 511 -30.47 11.45 -33.35
N PRO A 512 -30.71 10.33 -34.05
CA PRO A 512 -29.67 9.69 -34.84
C PRO A 512 -29.37 10.51 -36.11
N THR A 513 -28.10 10.79 -36.38
CA THR A 513 -27.65 11.24 -37.70
C THR A 513 -27.79 10.12 -38.71
N SER A 514 -28.43 10.41 -39.85
CA SER A 514 -28.71 9.44 -40.91
C SER A 514 -27.44 8.96 -41.63
N PHE A 515 -27.15 7.67 -41.56
CA PHE A 515 -26.29 6.98 -42.54
C PHE A 515 -27.15 6.31 -43.61
N ASN A 516 -26.65 6.26 -44.85
CA ASN A 516 -27.41 5.75 -45.99
C ASN A 516 -27.66 4.23 -45.89
N ASN A 517 -28.93 3.83 -45.96
CA ASN A 517 -29.33 2.43 -46.12
C ASN A 517 -28.99 1.95 -47.54
N SER A 518 -28.06 1.00 -47.67
CA SER A 518 -27.78 0.29 -48.94
C SER A 518 -27.25 -1.14 -48.74
N PHE A 519 -27.72 -1.85 -47.70
CA PHE A 519 -27.72 -3.32 -47.64
C PHE A 519 -28.90 -3.79 -46.79
N GLY A 520 -30.06 -3.97 -47.43
CA GLY A 520 -31.28 -4.44 -46.78
C GLY A 520 -31.41 -5.96 -46.86
N ASN A 521 -31.27 -6.64 -45.72
CA ASN A 521 -31.96 -7.90 -45.43
C ASN A 521 -31.94 -8.16 -43.91
N PRO A 522 -33.08 -8.48 -43.27
CA PRO A 522 -33.10 -8.80 -41.85
C PRO A 522 -32.56 -10.23 -41.62
N ILE A 523 -31.42 -10.35 -40.96
CA ILE A 523 -30.86 -11.66 -40.56
C ILE A 523 -31.73 -12.25 -39.44
N THR A 524 -32.64 -13.14 -39.80
CA THR A 524 -33.58 -13.79 -38.87
C THR A 524 -33.07 -15.13 -38.32
N ASN A 525 -32.02 -15.72 -38.91
CA ASN A 525 -31.48 -17.00 -38.46
C ASN A 525 -30.28 -16.81 -37.48
N ALA A 526 -30.34 -17.52 -36.35
CA ALA A 526 -29.26 -17.54 -35.36
C ALA A 526 -27.97 -18.18 -35.89
N GLU A 527 -28.05 -19.13 -36.82
CA GLU A 527 -26.88 -19.80 -37.39
C GLU A 527 -26.06 -18.86 -38.28
N GLU A 528 -26.71 -18.01 -39.08
CA GLU A 528 -26.02 -16.97 -39.85
C GLU A 528 -25.32 -15.97 -38.92
N LYS A 529 -25.96 -15.60 -37.81
CA LYS A 529 -25.35 -14.72 -36.78
C LYS A 529 -24.11 -15.36 -36.16
N ILE A 530 -24.12 -16.67 -35.88
CA ILE A 530 -22.97 -17.42 -35.35
C ILE A 530 -21.86 -17.55 -36.42
N LEU A 531 -22.22 -17.77 -37.68
CA LEU A 531 -21.29 -17.81 -38.80
C LEU A 531 -20.61 -16.45 -39.03
N LEU A 532 -21.37 -15.35 -38.95
CA LEU A 532 -20.87 -13.98 -39.08
C LEU A 532 -19.91 -13.64 -37.92
N MET A 533 -20.26 -13.99 -36.69
CA MET A 533 -19.39 -13.83 -35.51
C MET A 533 -18.08 -14.60 -35.67
N ARG A 534 -18.12 -15.86 -36.14
CA ARG A 534 -16.88 -16.63 -36.43
C ARG A 534 -16.05 -16.01 -37.55
N LYS A 535 -16.67 -15.44 -38.59
CA LYS A 535 -15.97 -14.72 -39.66
C LYS A 535 -15.28 -13.46 -39.14
N LEU A 536 -15.94 -12.69 -38.27
CA LEU A 536 -15.35 -11.52 -37.61
C LEU A 536 -14.20 -11.92 -36.67
N GLU A 537 -14.36 -13.00 -35.90
CA GLU A 537 -13.32 -13.52 -35.01
C GLU A 537 -12.08 -14.03 -35.79
N GLN A 538 -12.28 -14.66 -36.96
CA GLN A 538 -11.19 -15.05 -37.85
C GLN A 538 -10.49 -13.84 -38.50
N LEU A 539 -11.25 -12.82 -38.93
CA LEU A 539 -10.69 -11.57 -39.46
C LEU A 539 -9.87 -10.82 -38.39
N GLN A 540 -10.29 -10.86 -37.12
CA GLN A 540 -9.53 -10.31 -36.00
C GLN A 540 -8.28 -11.13 -35.67
N LYS A 541 -8.33 -12.48 -35.77
CA LYS A 541 -7.20 -13.36 -35.46
C LYS A 541 -6.10 -13.40 -36.53
N TYR A 542 -6.41 -13.09 -37.80
CA TYR A 542 -5.45 -13.21 -38.91
C TYR A 542 -5.29 -11.94 -39.78
N GLY A 543 -5.94 -10.83 -39.41
CA GLY A 543 -6.02 -9.63 -40.23
C GLY A 543 -4.78 -8.73 -40.24
N LYS A 544 -3.73 -9.12 -40.98
CA LYS A 544 -2.89 -8.25 -41.87
C LYS A 544 -1.59 -8.93 -42.33
N ILE A 545 -1.60 -9.58 -43.50
CA ILE A 545 -0.43 -9.66 -44.39
C ILE A 545 -0.90 -9.54 -45.85
N PHE A 546 -0.11 -8.85 -46.68
CA PHE A 546 -0.23 -8.64 -48.14
C PHE A 546 -1.30 -7.63 -48.65
N PRO A 547 -1.09 -7.05 -49.87
CA PRO A 547 -1.59 -5.71 -50.20
C PRO A 547 -2.73 -5.67 -51.23
N ASN A 548 -3.19 -4.45 -51.52
CA ASN A 548 -4.28 -4.10 -52.44
C ASN A 548 -4.19 -4.77 -53.84
N ALA A 549 -5.32 -5.31 -54.29
CA ALA A 549 -5.61 -5.65 -55.69
C ALA A 549 -7.07 -5.25 -56.02
N PRO A 550 -7.40 -4.91 -57.27
CA PRO A 550 -8.71 -4.34 -57.63
C PRO A 550 -9.84 -5.38 -57.72
N PRO A 551 -11.13 -4.96 -57.66
CA PRO A 551 -12.26 -5.86 -57.59
C PRO A 551 -12.74 -6.36 -58.96
N ASN A 552 -12.87 -7.68 -59.14
CA ASN A 552 -13.96 -8.26 -59.93
C ASN A 552 -14.11 -9.79 -59.73
N ASN A 553 -15.24 -10.31 -60.22
CA ASN A 553 -15.61 -11.72 -60.40
C ASN A 553 -15.89 -12.55 -59.13
N SER A 554 -17.16 -12.90 -58.97
CA SER A 554 -17.69 -13.92 -58.07
C SER A 554 -17.57 -15.35 -58.65
N HIS A 555 -17.85 -16.33 -57.78
CA HIS A 555 -18.13 -17.76 -58.03
C HIS A 555 -17.02 -18.78 -57.72
N ILE A 556 -17.50 -20.00 -57.44
CA ILE A 556 -16.80 -21.26 -57.17
C ILE A 556 -15.98 -21.27 -55.86
N PHE A 557 -16.66 -21.63 -54.77
CA PHE A 557 -16.04 -22.11 -53.54
C PHE A 557 -16.69 -23.44 -53.12
N ASP A 558 -16.45 -24.48 -53.92
CA ASP A 558 -16.94 -25.85 -53.63
C ASP A 558 -16.02 -26.91 -54.28
N ALA A 559 -14.88 -27.17 -53.64
CA ALA A 559 -13.99 -28.30 -53.95
C ALA A 559 -13.08 -28.64 -52.76
N MET A 560 -12.72 -29.93 -52.65
CA MET A 560 -11.59 -30.47 -51.89
C MET A 560 -11.53 -30.17 -50.37
N LYS A 561 -12.31 -30.96 -49.62
CA LYS A 561 -11.73 -31.71 -48.50
C LYS A 561 -10.67 -32.70 -49.02
N ASN A 562 -9.77 -33.13 -48.13
CA ASN A 562 -8.81 -34.24 -48.26
C ASN A 562 -7.53 -33.96 -49.09
N ASP A 563 -6.43 -33.66 -48.41
CA ASP A 563 -5.24 -34.55 -48.38
C ASP A 563 -4.32 -34.18 -47.17
N PRO A 564 -3.80 -35.11 -46.35
CA PRO A 564 -2.93 -34.79 -45.23
C PRO A 564 -1.44 -35.11 -45.50
N ALA A 565 -0.84 -34.47 -46.50
CA ALA A 565 0.59 -34.57 -46.81
C ALA A 565 1.20 -33.23 -47.25
N TYR A 566 2.50 -33.05 -46.98
CA TYR A 566 3.32 -31.88 -47.34
C TYR A 566 2.85 -30.49 -46.83
N TYR A 567 3.51 -29.98 -45.78
CA TYR A 567 4.44 -28.84 -45.91
C TYR A 567 5.23 -28.61 -44.60
N GLU A 568 6.55 -28.79 -44.65
CA GLU A 568 7.46 -28.11 -43.70
C GLU A 568 7.89 -26.77 -44.33
N PRO A 569 7.87 -25.68 -43.55
CA PRO A 569 8.76 -24.53 -43.78
C PRO A 569 9.87 -24.51 -42.73
N ILE A 570 11.12 -24.75 -43.15
CA ILE A 570 12.30 -24.61 -42.28
C ILE A 570 12.67 -23.12 -42.16
N GLU A 571 11.98 -22.39 -41.29
CA GLU A 571 12.38 -21.02 -40.91
C GLU A 571 12.89 -20.96 -39.48
N LYS A 572 14.22 -20.88 -39.33
CA LYS A 572 14.88 -20.57 -38.04
C LYS A 572 14.87 -19.07 -37.76
N GLY A 573 13.69 -18.46 -37.86
CA GLY A 573 13.45 -17.12 -37.36
C GLY A 573 13.69 -17.08 -35.84
N ARG A 574 14.57 -16.18 -35.38
CA ARG A 574 14.65 -15.89 -33.95
C ARG A 574 13.44 -15.03 -33.59
N TYR A 575 12.54 -15.57 -32.78
CA TYR A 575 11.57 -14.74 -32.06
C TYR A 575 12.34 -13.63 -31.33
N MET A 576 11.96 -12.37 -31.55
CA MET A 576 12.37 -11.30 -30.63
C MET A 576 11.55 -11.44 -29.34
N PRO A 577 12.17 -11.39 -28.15
CA PRO A 577 11.45 -11.33 -26.89
C PRO A 577 10.52 -10.11 -26.87
N GLN A 578 9.33 -10.25 -26.29
CA GLN A 578 8.45 -9.11 -26.07
C GLN A 578 8.94 -8.30 -24.86
N TYR A 579 8.50 -7.04 -24.74
CA TYR A 579 9.03 -6.11 -23.72
C TYR A 579 8.93 -6.65 -22.27
N HIS A 580 7.93 -7.49 -22.00
CA HIS A 580 7.71 -8.15 -20.69
C HIS A 580 8.81 -9.14 -20.27
N ASP A 581 9.66 -9.63 -21.19
CA ASP A 581 10.81 -10.46 -20.84
C ASP A 581 11.99 -9.61 -20.30
N PHE A 582 12.11 -8.36 -20.78
CA PHE A 582 13.14 -7.42 -20.36
C PHE A 582 12.82 -6.73 -19.02
N SER A 583 11.53 -6.63 -18.66
CA SER A 583 11.11 -6.11 -17.34
C SER A 583 11.28 -7.12 -16.19
N LYS A 584 11.49 -8.41 -16.48
CA LYS A 584 11.61 -9.47 -15.46
C LYS A 584 13.06 -9.85 -15.11
N ASN A 585 14.08 -9.34 -15.82
CA ASN A 585 15.49 -9.78 -15.69
C ASN A 585 16.50 -8.61 -15.53
N HIS A 586 16.46 -7.89 -14.41
CA HIS A 586 17.28 -6.69 -14.22
C HIS A 586 18.76 -6.94 -13.92
N LEU A 587 19.58 -5.94 -14.27
CA LEU A 587 21.05 -5.96 -14.13
C LEU A 587 21.53 -5.40 -12.77
N SER A 588 20.62 -5.23 -11.80
CA SER A 588 20.87 -4.64 -10.47
C SER A 588 22.11 -5.22 -9.77
N GLU A 589 22.24 -6.55 -9.80
CA GLU A 589 23.35 -7.37 -9.29
C GLU A 589 24.70 -7.03 -9.94
N PHE A 590 24.73 -6.92 -11.26
CA PHE A 590 25.95 -6.86 -12.07
C PHE A 590 26.69 -5.51 -12.01
N PHE A 591 26.18 -4.57 -11.22
CA PHE A 591 26.90 -3.35 -10.85
C PHE A 591 27.85 -3.55 -9.65
N ASN A 592 27.66 -4.62 -8.86
CA ASN A 592 28.56 -4.98 -7.77
C ASN A 592 29.62 -5.97 -8.31
N SER A 593 30.85 -5.48 -8.53
CA SER A 593 31.96 -6.32 -9.01
C SER A 593 33.29 -6.03 -8.31
N ASP A 594 33.25 -6.13 -6.98
CA ASP A 594 34.45 -6.39 -6.19
C ASP A 594 34.80 -7.89 -6.19
N SER A 595 36.10 -8.19 -6.12
CA SER A 595 36.73 -9.54 -6.18
C SER A 595 36.78 -10.25 -7.56
N ILE A 596 37.76 -11.16 -7.71
CA ILE A 596 38.18 -11.79 -8.99
C ILE A 596 38.67 -13.24 -8.77
N SER A 597 38.06 -14.22 -9.45
CA SER A 597 38.63 -15.54 -9.82
C SER A 597 37.72 -16.23 -10.86
N ASN A 598 38.16 -16.76 -12.02
CA ASN A 598 39.10 -17.86 -12.31
C ASN A 598 38.63 -19.22 -11.72
N TYR A 599 38.42 -20.32 -12.45
CA TYR A 599 38.45 -20.69 -13.89
C TYR A 599 37.41 -21.85 -14.11
N PRO A 600 37.02 -22.24 -15.35
CA PRO A 600 36.04 -23.31 -15.59
C PRO A 600 36.66 -24.68 -15.94
N ASN A 601 35.97 -25.79 -15.63
CA ASN A 601 35.96 -26.97 -16.54
C ASN A 601 34.84 -28.01 -16.29
N GLU A 602 34.49 -28.69 -17.40
CA GLU A 602 34.04 -30.09 -17.57
C GLU A 602 32.94 -30.76 -16.71
N GLY A 603 31.84 -31.10 -17.40
CA GLY A 603 31.45 -32.51 -17.64
C GLY A 603 30.90 -33.37 -16.49
N SER A 604 29.57 -33.61 -16.46
CA SER A 604 28.93 -34.60 -15.57
C SER A 604 27.88 -35.49 -16.25
N LYS A 605 27.66 -36.68 -15.68
CA LYS A 605 26.94 -37.83 -16.28
C LYS A 605 25.40 -37.74 -16.14
N PRO A 606 24.59 -38.47 -16.95
CA PRO A 606 23.24 -38.03 -17.31
C PRO A 606 22.07 -38.47 -16.38
N TYR A 607 22.29 -38.73 -15.09
CA TYR A 607 21.32 -39.49 -14.28
C TYR A 607 20.19 -38.69 -13.58
N SER A 608 20.25 -37.35 -13.47
CA SER A 608 19.19 -36.58 -12.75
C SER A 608 18.06 -36.01 -13.62
N LYS A 609 17.96 -36.38 -14.91
CA LYS A 609 17.11 -35.68 -15.91
C LYS A 609 15.59 -35.88 -15.79
N LYS A 610 15.08 -36.77 -14.92
CA LYS A 610 13.63 -37.01 -14.76
C LYS A 610 12.97 -36.00 -13.82
N HIS A 611 13.47 -35.84 -12.59
CA HIS A 611 12.90 -34.88 -11.62
C HIS A 611 13.03 -33.42 -12.07
N SER A 612 14.14 -33.04 -12.70
CA SER A 612 14.29 -31.66 -13.21
C SER A 612 13.33 -31.32 -14.36
N LYS A 613 12.76 -32.30 -15.06
CA LYS A 613 11.78 -32.08 -16.13
C LYS A 613 10.38 -31.80 -15.59
N THR A 614 9.90 -32.59 -14.64
CA THR A 614 8.59 -32.35 -14.02
C THR A 614 8.57 -31.03 -13.25
N ARG A 615 9.66 -30.72 -12.53
CA ARG A 615 9.83 -29.47 -11.80
C ARG A 615 9.82 -28.23 -12.71
N ARG A 616 10.62 -28.24 -13.79
CA ARG A 616 10.61 -27.15 -14.81
C ARG A 616 9.27 -27.03 -15.52
N LYS A 617 8.55 -28.13 -15.73
CA LYS A 617 7.18 -28.05 -16.27
C LYS A 617 6.25 -27.33 -15.28
N LYS A 618 6.27 -27.68 -13.99
CA LYS A 618 5.46 -27.00 -12.97
C LYS A 618 5.77 -25.50 -12.87
N MET A 619 7.04 -25.11 -12.98
CA MET A 619 7.46 -23.71 -13.02
C MET A 619 6.85 -22.99 -14.24
N PHE A 620 7.02 -23.53 -15.44
CA PHE A 620 6.45 -22.99 -16.68
C PHE A 620 4.91 -22.95 -16.69
N ASP A 621 4.26 -23.96 -16.10
CA ASP A 621 2.81 -24.01 -15.95
C ASP A 621 2.33 -22.85 -15.02
N LEU A 622 3.06 -22.54 -13.93
CA LEU A 622 2.80 -21.41 -13.02
C LEU A 622 3.13 -20.03 -13.64
N GLU A 623 4.23 -19.90 -14.38
CA GLU A 623 4.57 -18.67 -15.12
C GLU A 623 3.47 -18.31 -16.13
N LYS A 624 2.94 -19.33 -16.82
CA LYS A 624 1.81 -19.19 -17.75
C LYS A 624 0.51 -18.83 -17.03
N GLU A 625 0.25 -19.43 -15.87
CA GLU A 625 -0.92 -19.08 -15.04
C GLU A 625 -0.86 -17.61 -14.60
N LYS A 626 0.28 -17.16 -14.05
CA LYS A 626 0.54 -15.74 -13.73
C LYS A 626 0.33 -14.83 -14.94
N TYR A 627 0.88 -15.18 -16.11
CA TYR A 627 0.67 -14.39 -17.34
C TYR A 627 -0.82 -14.26 -17.72
N SER A 628 -1.61 -15.32 -17.56
CA SER A 628 -3.05 -15.28 -17.84
C SER A 628 -3.83 -14.39 -16.85
N LEU A 629 -3.40 -14.30 -15.59
CA LEU A 629 -3.94 -13.34 -14.62
C LEU A 629 -3.46 -11.91 -14.90
N GLU A 630 -2.20 -11.71 -15.32
CA GLU A 630 -1.68 -10.42 -15.80
C GLU A 630 -2.50 -9.90 -17.00
N GLU A 631 -2.90 -10.75 -17.94
CA GLU A 631 -3.82 -10.38 -19.04
C GLU A 631 -5.26 -10.14 -18.57
N THR A 632 -5.78 -10.97 -17.66
CA THR A 632 -7.14 -10.81 -17.11
C THR A 632 -7.28 -9.49 -16.34
N LEU A 633 -6.22 -9.07 -15.64
CA LEU A 633 -6.16 -7.78 -14.92
C LEU A 633 -6.15 -6.60 -15.91
N LYS A 634 -5.33 -6.63 -16.96
CA LYS A 634 -5.38 -5.61 -18.04
C LYS A 634 -6.76 -5.51 -18.70
N ALA A 635 -7.43 -6.66 -18.90
CA ALA A 635 -8.79 -6.72 -19.44
C ALA A 635 -9.86 -6.23 -18.45
N LEU A 636 -9.58 -6.24 -17.15
CA LEU A 636 -10.41 -5.63 -16.11
C LEU A 636 -10.22 -4.10 -16.09
N ASP A 637 -8.98 -3.62 -16.12
CA ASP A 637 -8.64 -2.19 -16.22
C ASP A 637 -9.29 -1.56 -17.46
N SER A 638 -9.16 -2.21 -18.62
CA SER A 638 -9.76 -1.75 -19.88
C SER A 638 -11.30 -1.71 -19.84
N LYS A 639 -11.96 -2.50 -18.98
CA LYS A 639 -13.42 -2.44 -18.79
C LYS A 639 -13.83 -1.33 -17.84
N PHE A 640 -12.99 -1.02 -16.85
CA PHE A 640 -13.23 0.06 -15.89
C PHE A 640 -13.04 1.44 -16.53
N GLU A 641 -11.91 1.67 -17.19
CA GLU A 641 -11.65 2.94 -17.91
C GLU A 641 -12.61 3.14 -19.10
N SER A 642 -13.28 2.08 -19.60
CA SER A 642 -14.36 2.17 -20.59
C SER A 642 -15.78 2.25 -19.98
N GLY A 643 -15.93 2.36 -18.66
CA GLY A 643 -17.23 2.45 -17.97
C GLY A 643 -18.12 1.19 -18.06
N ASN A 644 -17.58 0.03 -18.44
CA ASN A 644 -18.35 -1.22 -18.63
C ASN A 644 -18.55 -2.03 -17.33
N ILE A 645 -17.94 -1.63 -16.22
CA ILE A 645 -18.09 -2.25 -14.89
C ILE A 645 -18.13 -1.15 -13.81
N SER A 646 -18.80 -1.41 -12.68
CA SER A 646 -18.80 -0.48 -11.55
C SER A 646 -17.43 -0.42 -10.86
N GLU A 647 -17.14 0.67 -10.17
CA GLU A 647 -15.93 0.83 -9.34
C GLU A 647 -15.84 -0.24 -8.24
N ILE A 648 -16.98 -0.62 -7.65
CA ILE A 648 -17.08 -1.67 -6.63
C ILE A 648 -16.72 -3.03 -7.22
N ASP A 649 -17.22 -3.35 -8.41
CA ASP A 649 -16.90 -4.60 -9.11
C ASP A 649 -15.47 -4.62 -9.62
N PHE A 650 -14.93 -3.48 -10.06
CA PHE A 650 -13.52 -3.33 -10.42
C PHE A 650 -12.62 -3.67 -9.23
N PHE A 651 -12.73 -2.97 -8.10
CA PHE A 651 -11.87 -3.20 -6.93
C PHE A 651 -12.03 -4.61 -6.34
N LYS A 652 -13.25 -5.16 -6.34
CA LYS A 652 -13.52 -6.54 -5.89
C LYS A 652 -12.79 -7.59 -6.75
N ASN A 653 -12.86 -7.47 -8.08
CA ASN A 653 -12.20 -8.41 -8.98
C ASN A 653 -10.68 -8.20 -9.01
N PHE A 654 -10.21 -6.95 -9.02
CA PHE A 654 -8.79 -6.59 -8.96
C PHE A 654 -8.11 -7.18 -7.71
N LYS A 655 -8.76 -7.06 -6.55
CA LYS A 655 -8.26 -7.61 -5.28
C LYS A 655 -8.17 -9.14 -5.27
N ASN A 656 -9.08 -9.84 -5.96
CA ASN A 656 -9.01 -11.29 -6.10
C ASN A 656 -7.85 -11.70 -7.02
N LEU A 657 -7.73 -11.09 -8.20
CA LEU A 657 -6.65 -11.36 -9.15
C LEU A 657 -5.26 -11.08 -8.54
N GLN A 658 -5.10 -9.97 -7.82
CA GLN A 658 -3.86 -9.65 -7.09
C GLN A 658 -3.52 -10.71 -6.03
N LYS A 659 -4.52 -11.22 -5.30
CA LYS A 659 -4.32 -12.30 -4.31
C LYS A 659 -3.89 -13.61 -4.98
N GLU A 660 -4.45 -13.94 -6.15
CA GLU A 660 -4.10 -15.15 -6.90
C GLU A 660 -2.69 -15.05 -7.51
N ILE A 661 -2.32 -13.89 -8.07
CA ILE A 661 -0.96 -13.60 -8.53
C ILE A 661 0.05 -13.78 -7.39
N TYR A 662 -0.19 -13.18 -6.21
CA TYR A 662 0.68 -13.32 -5.04
C TYR A 662 0.85 -14.79 -4.57
N ILE A 663 -0.21 -15.60 -4.66
CA ILE A 663 -0.13 -17.05 -4.34
C ILE A 663 0.76 -17.77 -5.36
N ILE A 664 0.65 -17.45 -6.65
CA ILE A 664 1.48 -18.04 -7.70
C ILE A 664 2.94 -17.59 -7.57
N GLU A 665 3.20 -16.32 -7.29
CA GLU A 665 4.55 -15.79 -7.03
C GLU A 665 5.23 -16.51 -5.88
N LYS A 666 4.55 -16.68 -4.74
CA LYS A 666 5.07 -17.46 -3.62
C LYS A 666 5.31 -18.94 -3.96
N ASN A 667 4.48 -19.52 -4.84
CA ASN A 667 4.69 -20.89 -5.33
C ASN A 667 5.89 -21.01 -6.29
N ILE A 668 6.27 -19.93 -6.98
CA ILE A 668 7.50 -19.85 -7.79
C ILE A 668 8.72 -19.66 -6.88
N GLU A 669 8.66 -18.71 -5.95
CA GLU A 669 9.71 -18.47 -4.92
C GLU A 669 10.11 -19.76 -4.19
N VAL A 670 9.13 -20.50 -3.65
CA VAL A 670 9.36 -21.81 -3.00
C VAL A 670 9.91 -22.87 -3.97
N LEU A 671 9.63 -22.78 -5.27
CA LEU A 671 10.19 -23.66 -6.29
C LEU A 671 11.62 -23.27 -6.71
N ASP A 672 12.04 -22.03 -6.49
CA ASP A 672 13.39 -21.53 -6.79
C ASP A 672 14.33 -21.69 -5.58
N ASP A 673 13.90 -21.38 -4.36
CA ASP A 673 14.63 -21.65 -3.10
C ASP A 673 15.11 -23.11 -3.04
N ASN A 674 14.18 -24.04 -3.24
CA ASN A 674 14.44 -25.47 -3.24
C ASN A 674 15.31 -25.92 -4.46
N THR A 675 15.63 -25.05 -5.42
CA THR A 675 16.65 -25.33 -6.46
C THR A 675 18.02 -24.81 -6.08
N GLU A 676 18.12 -23.67 -5.39
CA GLU A 676 19.39 -23.20 -4.84
C GLU A 676 19.92 -24.18 -3.79
N ASP A 677 19.05 -24.74 -2.93
CA ASP A 677 19.39 -25.85 -2.02
C ASP A 677 19.88 -27.09 -2.76
N GLU A 678 19.22 -27.49 -3.86
CA GLU A 678 19.68 -28.61 -4.69
C GLU A 678 21.05 -28.33 -5.34
N GLU A 679 21.33 -27.10 -5.76
CA GLU A 679 22.61 -26.71 -6.36
C GLU A 679 23.73 -26.58 -5.30
N PHE A 680 23.42 -26.07 -4.12
CA PHE A 680 24.30 -26.04 -2.94
C PHE A 680 24.71 -27.45 -2.51
N LEU A 681 23.75 -28.38 -2.37
CA LEU A 681 24.00 -29.78 -2.06
C LEU A 681 24.80 -30.50 -3.18
N ARG A 682 24.58 -30.13 -4.46
CA ARG A 682 25.41 -30.59 -5.60
C ARG A 682 26.81 -29.99 -5.61
N ASN A 683 27.11 -28.95 -4.84
CA ASN A 683 28.43 -28.32 -4.79
C ASN A 683 29.24 -28.80 -3.58
N THR A 684 28.62 -28.90 -2.40
CA THR A 684 29.24 -29.48 -1.20
C THR A 684 29.61 -30.97 -1.39
N SER A 685 28.77 -31.75 -2.07
CA SER A 685 29.11 -33.15 -2.42
C SER A 685 30.35 -33.28 -3.32
N LYS A 686 30.55 -32.36 -4.27
CA LYS A 686 31.79 -32.31 -5.10
C LYS A 686 33.03 -31.94 -4.28
N GLU A 687 32.89 -31.16 -3.21
CA GLU A 687 33.99 -30.85 -2.29
C GLU A 687 34.38 -32.04 -1.40
N ILE A 688 33.40 -32.82 -0.95
CA ILE A 688 33.65 -34.03 -0.15
C ILE A 688 34.43 -35.07 -0.97
N ASP A 689 34.03 -35.32 -2.23
CA ASP A 689 34.77 -36.23 -3.11
C ASP A 689 36.20 -35.73 -3.39
N ARG A 690 36.40 -34.41 -3.54
CA ARG A 690 37.76 -33.83 -3.73
C ARG A 690 38.69 -34.11 -2.55
N LYS A 691 38.20 -34.18 -1.31
CA LYS A 691 39.03 -34.52 -0.14
C LYS A 691 39.47 -36.00 -0.12
N LYS A 692 38.77 -36.91 -0.79
CA LYS A 692 39.15 -38.34 -0.87
C LYS A 692 40.25 -38.67 -1.89
N TYR A 693 40.68 -37.70 -2.72
CA TYR A 693 41.79 -37.87 -3.66
C TYR A 693 43.08 -37.16 -3.22
N TYR A 694 43.13 -36.66 -1.97
CA TYR A 694 44.31 -36.00 -1.37
C TYR A 694 44.54 -36.48 0.07
N THR A 695 44.67 -37.79 0.23
CA THR A 695 45.20 -38.50 1.42
C THR A 695 45.96 -39.73 0.94
#